data_AF-A0A915LHC7-F1
#
_entry.id   AF-A0A915LHC7-F1
#
_cell.length_a   1.000
_cell.length_b   1.000
_cell.length_c   1.000
_cell.angle_alpha   90.00
_cell.angle_beta   90.00
_cell.angle_gamma   90.00
#
_symmetry.space_group_name_H-M   'P 1'
#
loop_
_entity.id
_entity.type
_entity.pdbx_description
1 polymer ?
#
loop_
_entity_poly.entity_id
_entity_poly.type
_entity_poly.pdbx_seq_one_letter_code
_entity_poly.pdbx_strand_id
1 'polypeptide(L)'
;MKNKYRNRVSILTADGHKVVPIGGKMGDYFEGKDGKLRKGGGLGWLLAAFFVVADMAGGGIVALPTAVVRCQFFPGLILLSVMALISTFSAVMLGNCWEILVRRFPDYRTHCRKPYAEIGYRALGPLMKTIVSTCVNITQFGASTVGEKYEILVVALVLLPVTLLKSPNDFWPVIVGGMLSTGIAIVLICLGAFLDIGSCSPVREFPQFSLSNYLVALGTMLFTYGGHSAFPTIQHDMKRPSHFDRSAIFGFILMSFFNFGVVSLTGLVYGNSLRDSVINSIQTVWIQQAVNLMITAHCLLTVTLIINPLNQEVEELFDVPHEFCWKRVVVRTGVMASIVFVAESVPSFGPVLDFFGGSTVALTSVIFPCLFYLFLAAGEKKANESAHFGNEKPPTLSEMIQRTDKRMLFICGFVIGEKLTNKRTITPPCSCSNVKPNFGTNSNIPQQLCVPPLAYDQKSVWLTWNKPDNYENIADFNVYMAGKKIGSAKANSVINTLSGPYIQNFYKNDLNNFHTKILFTTYLVTGLNPNTIYTFTVRAVDANGAESGNSNQVVVKTAENYGKIVDITTFGATGDGTTLNTQTIQKAIDSCSSSTSAFGCKVLIPKGIFLSGPLFLRSQMTFELANGAILRATSNPSKFPNQYGNTPSAFLNALNGSLTNIRVIGPGSVDGNGWKLASNAIDELGRQIPVYAKGSPSTVNNLGILAANQVQTHGNNYYSRSRLANFNFVTNLHIGGGITFINPSMTTVGLADSKNVSIISVRFQTYNINNGDGIDIGRSSNIQIIGSFFDTGDDCIAMGTGCGSNAGQGAPVQCILIKNNYFRHGHGAPAFGGSAGDGIKDVLVEDNVAFLTDNGIRFKSSPQCGGGAQNVYARDIAMQSVGSYNNFTFGGRQFSGDTTAGHPFVFMLDYDSNPSGNAKIPAQFKDITITRCSVDNIKPTKSGEILYVTFKEIKVINAAPAQIKLLDTGIFNKFDFTNFGVNDAWSITKSKGVQFINVPTMKLNKLNFA
;
A
#
# COMPACT_ATOMS: atom_id res chain seq x y z
N MET A 1 -43.70 58.20 -17.28
CA MET A 1 -44.59 59.03 -16.44
C MET A 1 -44.93 58.26 -15.16
N LYS A 2 -44.95 58.99 -14.04
CA LYS A 2 -45.10 58.50 -12.65
C LYS A 2 -46.47 57.86 -12.36
N ASN A 3 -46.46 56.99 -11.34
CA ASN A 3 -47.57 56.60 -10.44
C ASN A 3 -48.81 55.87 -11.00
N LYS A 4 -48.86 54.56 -10.73
CA LYS A 4 -50.01 53.93 -10.04
C LYS A 4 -49.57 52.60 -9.41
N TYR A 5 -49.26 52.66 -8.11
CA TYR A 5 -49.01 51.47 -7.29
C TYR A 5 -50.26 50.60 -7.25
N ARG A 6 -50.06 49.33 -7.59
CA ARG A 6 -51.01 48.23 -7.48
C ARG A 6 -51.55 48.08 -6.06
N ASN A 7 -52.86 47.88 -5.97
CA ASN A 7 -53.51 47.21 -4.84
C ASN A 7 -52.74 45.93 -4.48
N ARG A 8 -52.09 45.91 -3.30
CA ARG A 8 -51.58 44.68 -2.68
C ARG A 8 -52.75 44.04 -1.93
N VAL A 9 -53.21 42.88 -2.40
CA VAL A 9 -54.13 42.03 -1.63
C VAL A 9 -53.35 41.48 -0.45
N SER A 10 -53.64 41.98 0.76
CA SER A 10 -53.12 41.48 2.02
C SER A 10 -54.01 40.36 2.54
N ILE A 11 -53.44 39.21 2.90
CA ILE A 11 -54.16 38.12 3.56
C ILE A 11 -53.90 38.23 5.07
N LEU A 12 -54.96 38.08 5.86
CA LEU A 12 -54.94 37.98 7.32
C LEU A 12 -54.70 36.51 7.70
N THR A 13 -53.74 36.23 8.58
CA THR A 13 -53.69 34.94 9.29
C THR A 13 -54.84 34.83 10.29
N ALA A 14 -55.13 33.62 10.80
CA ALA A 14 -56.14 33.39 11.85
C ALA A 14 -55.93 34.25 13.12
N ASP A 15 -54.73 34.83 13.27
CA ASP A 15 -54.32 35.69 14.39
C ASP A 15 -54.37 37.20 14.04
N GLY A 16 -54.93 37.58 12.88
CA GLY A 16 -55.19 38.98 12.51
C GLY A 16 -54.00 39.77 11.95
N HIS A 17 -52.95 39.12 11.43
CA HIS A 17 -51.75 39.82 10.93
C HIS A 17 -51.65 39.87 9.39
N LYS A 18 -51.25 41.04 8.85
CA LYS A 18 -50.96 41.25 7.41
C LYS A 18 -49.67 40.53 7.02
N VAL A 19 -49.75 39.59 6.07
CA VAL A 19 -48.61 38.84 5.54
C VAL A 19 -48.12 39.42 4.22
N VAL A 20 -46.79 39.53 4.02
CA VAL A 20 -46.18 39.89 2.73
C VAL A 20 -45.73 38.59 2.03
N PRO A 21 -46.29 38.25 0.85
CA PRO A 21 -45.83 37.07 0.11
C PRO A 21 -44.40 37.27 -0.39
N ILE A 22 -43.52 36.28 -0.15
CA ILE A 22 -42.15 36.31 -0.64
C ILE A 22 -42.19 36.27 -2.18
N GLY A 23 -41.69 37.31 -2.84
CA GLY A 23 -41.57 37.37 -4.31
C GLY A 23 -42.89 37.34 -5.12
N GLY A 24 -44.05 37.60 -4.50
CA GLY A 24 -45.31 37.83 -5.23
C GLY A 24 -46.09 36.60 -5.73
N LYS A 25 -45.74 35.37 -5.31
CA LYS A 25 -46.55 34.15 -5.55
C LYS A 25 -46.99 33.52 -4.22
N MET A 26 -48.22 33.01 -4.17
CA MET A 26 -48.81 32.29 -3.02
C MET A 26 -48.13 30.92 -2.84
N GLY A 27 -47.66 30.60 -1.64
CA GLY A 27 -47.07 29.31 -1.27
C GLY A 27 -47.23 29.07 0.23
N ASP A 28 -46.80 27.91 0.73
CA ASP A 28 -46.99 27.50 2.14
C ASP A 28 -46.13 28.29 3.14
N TYR A 29 -45.14 29.05 2.63
CA TYR A 29 -44.18 29.82 3.40
C TYR A 29 -44.45 31.32 3.36
N PHE A 30 -44.26 31.99 4.49
CA PHE A 30 -44.27 33.45 4.61
C PHE A 30 -43.14 33.97 5.51
N GLU A 31 -42.79 35.24 5.35
CA GLU A 31 -41.73 35.90 6.11
C GLU A 31 -42.31 36.59 7.36
N GLY A 32 -41.71 36.31 8.52
CA GLY A 32 -42.04 36.99 9.78
C GLY A 32 -41.47 38.41 9.86
N LYS A 33 -41.88 39.19 10.86
CA LYS A 33 -41.34 40.55 11.12
C LYS A 33 -39.81 40.57 11.34
N ASP A 34 -39.24 39.43 11.70
CA ASP A 34 -37.82 39.15 11.93
C ASP A 34 -37.06 38.71 10.67
N GLY A 35 -37.70 38.71 9.49
CA GLY A 35 -37.11 38.26 8.23
C GLY A 35 -36.98 36.73 8.11
N LYS A 36 -37.58 35.97 9.03
CA LYS A 36 -37.44 34.50 9.10
C LYS A 36 -38.63 33.77 8.48
N LEU A 37 -38.36 32.62 7.86
CA LEU A 37 -39.36 31.75 7.23
C LEU A 37 -40.32 31.10 8.24
N ARG A 38 -41.63 31.10 7.93
CA ARG A 38 -42.72 30.51 8.74
C ARG A 38 -43.77 29.82 7.88
N LYS A 39 -44.45 28.80 8.43
CA LYS A 39 -45.63 28.12 7.85
C LYS A 39 -46.87 28.27 8.74
N GLY A 40 -48.07 28.09 8.15
CA GLY A 40 -49.35 28.14 8.88
C GLY A 40 -49.55 27.00 9.89
N GLY A 41 -48.95 25.83 9.64
CA GLY A 41 -48.96 24.65 10.51
C GLY A 41 -47.66 23.84 10.37
N GLY A 42 -47.51 22.76 11.15
CA GLY A 42 -46.35 21.87 11.11
C GLY A 42 -45.70 21.62 12.48
N LEU A 43 -44.61 20.86 12.49
CA LEU A 43 -43.91 20.41 13.69
C LEU A 43 -43.29 21.58 14.47
N GLY A 44 -43.42 21.53 15.80
CA GLY A 44 -42.66 22.39 16.72
C GLY A 44 -41.20 21.99 16.77
N TRP A 45 -40.30 22.93 17.11
CA TRP A 45 -38.85 22.66 17.11
C TRP A 45 -38.42 21.58 18.12
N LEU A 46 -39.09 21.48 19.27
CA LEU A 46 -38.80 20.43 20.26
C LEU A 46 -39.21 19.04 19.73
N LEU A 47 -40.39 18.95 19.13
CA LEU A 47 -40.85 17.71 18.51
C LEU A 47 -39.96 17.33 17.31
N ALA A 48 -39.51 18.28 16.49
CA ALA A 48 -38.52 18.01 15.44
C ALA A 48 -37.17 17.51 16.01
N ALA A 49 -36.77 17.97 17.20
CA ALA A 49 -35.58 17.46 17.88
C ALA A 49 -35.74 15.99 18.30
N PHE A 50 -36.95 15.59 18.70
CA PHE A 50 -37.30 14.20 18.99
C PHE A 50 -37.20 13.31 17.74
N PHE A 51 -37.60 13.82 16.57
CA PHE A 51 -37.37 13.12 15.31
C PHE A 51 -35.88 12.96 15.00
N VAL A 52 -35.06 14.01 15.22
CA VAL A 52 -33.60 13.94 15.05
C VAL A 52 -32.99 12.88 15.98
N VAL A 53 -33.41 12.83 17.25
CA VAL A 53 -32.94 11.81 18.21
C VAL A 53 -33.40 10.43 17.80
N ALA A 54 -34.67 10.25 17.43
CA ALA A 54 -35.21 8.96 17.06
C ALA A 54 -34.56 8.36 15.80
N ASP A 55 -34.16 9.20 14.85
CA ASP A 55 -33.47 8.78 13.63
C ASP A 55 -32.02 8.31 13.88
N MET A 56 -31.36 8.90 14.89
CA MET A 56 -29.99 8.51 15.29
C MET A 56 -29.96 7.40 16.35
N ALA A 57 -30.98 7.35 17.20
CA ALA A 57 -31.19 6.29 18.17
C ALA A 57 -31.44 4.96 17.44
N GLY A 58 -31.01 3.84 18.05
CA GLY A 58 -31.17 2.50 17.46
C GLY A 58 -29.88 1.69 17.51
N GLY A 59 -29.61 0.92 16.43
CA GLY A 59 -28.50 -0.03 16.36
C GLY A 59 -27.12 0.56 16.65
N GLY A 60 -26.93 1.84 16.35
CA GLY A 60 -25.69 2.57 16.65
C GLY A 60 -25.36 2.60 18.13
N ILE A 61 -26.35 2.80 19.02
CA ILE A 61 -26.14 2.85 20.49
C ILE A 61 -25.62 1.50 21.02
N VAL A 62 -26.11 0.41 20.44
CA VAL A 62 -25.84 -0.96 20.89
C VAL A 62 -24.45 -1.44 20.46
N ALA A 63 -23.97 -1.02 19.28
CA ALA A 63 -22.65 -1.35 18.76
C ALA A 63 -21.54 -0.37 19.20
N LEU A 64 -21.91 0.84 19.64
CA LEU A 64 -20.96 1.91 19.98
C LEU A 64 -19.93 1.54 21.05
N PRO A 65 -20.28 0.85 22.15
CA PRO A 65 -19.30 0.49 23.18
C PRO A 65 -18.15 -0.34 22.62
N THR A 66 -18.48 -1.32 21.76
CA THR A 66 -17.52 -2.20 21.11
C THR A 66 -16.61 -1.42 20.16
N ALA A 67 -17.16 -0.49 19.38
CA ALA A 67 -16.38 0.39 18.51
C ALA A 67 -15.40 1.28 19.29
N VAL A 68 -15.84 1.87 20.41
CA VAL A 68 -15.00 2.72 21.26
C VAL A 68 -13.87 1.92 21.92
N VAL A 69 -14.15 0.73 22.44
CA VAL A 69 -13.12 -0.12 23.03
C VAL A 69 -12.11 -0.59 21.98
N ARG A 70 -12.56 -0.96 20.76
CA ARG A 70 -11.69 -1.33 19.63
C ARG A 70 -10.73 -0.21 19.20
N CYS A 71 -11.10 1.05 19.43
CA CYS A 71 -10.27 2.23 19.19
C CYS A 71 -9.29 2.56 20.33
N GLN A 72 -9.11 1.66 21.30
CA GLN A 72 -8.64 1.97 22.65
C GLN A 72 -9.63 2.89 23.38
N PHE A 73 -10.03 2.51 24.59
CA PHE A 73 -11.15 3.13 25.28
C PHE A 73 -11.08 4.67 25.38
N PHE A 74 -9.97 5.25 25.88
CA PHE A 74 -9.85 6.70 26.02
C PHE A 74 -9.69 7.46 24.69
N PRO A 75 -8.79 7.05 23.76
CA PRO A 75 -8.76 7.64 22.41
C PRO A 75 -10.09 7.50 21.67
N GLY A 76 -10.79 6.38 21.83
CA GLY A 76 -12.11 6.14 21.27
C GLY A 76 -13.17 7.11 21.80
N LEU A 77 -13.15 7.46 23.10
CA LEU A 77 -14.02 8.50 23.67
C LEU A 77 -13.74 9.88 23.07
N ILE A 78 -12.46 10.24 22.87
CA ILE A 78 -12.08 11.50 22.21
C ILE A 78 -12.58 11.52 20.77
N LEU A 79 -12.38 10.43 20.03
CA LEU A 79 -12.84 10.32 18.65
C LEU A 79 -14.38 10.43 18.57
N LEU A 80 -15.09 9.80 19.50
CA LEU A 80 -16.55 9.90 19.61
C LEU A 80 -17.00 11.35 19.82
N SER A 81 -16.31 12.13 20.68
CA SER A 81 -16.61 13.55 20.89
C SER A 81 -16.40 14.36 19.60
N VAL A 82 -15.31 14.10 18.88
CA VAL A 82 -15.01 14.78 17.61
C VAL A 82 -16.09 14.46 16.57
N MET A 83 -16.53 13.19 16.46
CA MET A 83 -17.59 12.79 15.54
C MET A 83 -18.94 13.44 15.87
N ALA A 84 -19.28 13.54 17.15
CA ALA A 84 -20.50 14.23 17.61
C ALA A 84 -20.48 15.72 17.23
N LEU A 85 -19.35 16.41 17.47
CA LEU A 85 -19.19 17.83 17.14
C LEU A 85 -19.27 18.08 15.63
N ILE A 86 -18.57 17.27 14.82
CA ILE A 86 -18.59 17.37 13.36
C ILE A 86 -20.00 17.15 12.82
N SER A 87 -20.68 16.12 13.29
CA SER A 87 -22.03 15.75 12.83
C SER A 87 -23.08 16.78 13.24
N THR A 88 -22.94 17.38 14.42
CA THR A 88 -23.79 18.50 14.87
C THR A 88 -23.60 19.71 13.96
N PHE A 89 -22.35 20.06 13.66
CA PHE A 89 -22.03 21.18 12.79
C PHE A 89 -22.59 20.97 11.37
N SER A 90 -22.39 19.79 10.79
CA SER A 90 -22.88 19.48 9.45
C SER A 90 -24.41 19.43 9.38
N ALA A 91 -25.10 19.00 10.45
CA ALA A 91 -26.56 19.04 10.53
C ALA A 91 -27.10 20.47 10.45
N VAL A 92 -26.45 21.40 11.17
CA VAL A 92 -26.78 22.82 11.10
C VAL A 92 -26.49 23.40 9.70
N MET A 93 -25.38 23.02 9.08
CA MET A 93 -25.06 23.44 7.70
C MET A 93 -26.10 22.95 6.70
N LEU A 94 -26.56 21.70 6.83
CA LEU A 94 -27.62 21.14 6.00
C LEU A 94 -28.93 21.91 6.17
N GLY A 95 -29.30 22.22 7.41
CA GLY A 95 -30.49 23.02 7.71
C GLY A 95 -30.45 24.42 7.09
N ASN A 96 -29.28 25.06 7.13
CA ASN A 96 -29.06 26.36 6.49
C ASN A 96 -29.17 26.27 4.96
N CYS A 97 -28.70 25.18 4.35
CA CYS A 97 -28.83 24.98 2.90
C CYS A 97 -30.30 25.03 2.46
N TRP A 98 -31.19 24.34 3.17
CA TRP A 98 -32.61 24.33 2.86
C TRP A 98 -33.24 25.73 2.96
N GLU A 99 -32.88 26.51 3.98
CA GLU A 99 -33.35 27.88 4.15
C GLU A 99 -32.90 28.81 3.01
N ILE A 100 -31.66 28.66 2.52
CA ILE A 100 -31.16 29.39 1.33
C ILE A 100 -32.01 29.03 0.11
N LEU A 101 -32.34 27.75 -0.08
CA LEU A 101 -33.13 27.30 -1.22
C LEU A 101 -34.53 27.92 -1.25
N VAL A 102 -35.27 27.85 -0.13
CA VAL A 102 -36.65 28.39 -0.04
C VAL A 102 -36.68 29.91 -0.22
N ARG A 103 -35.66 30.62 0.28
CA ARG A 103 -35.53 32.07 0.09
C ARG A 103 -35.25 32.41 -1.38
N ARG A 104 -34.26 31.76 -2.01
CA ARG A 104 -33.78 32.11 -3.36
C ARG A 104 -34.65 31.60 -4.50
N PHE A 105 -35.27 30.43 -4.36
CA PHE A 105 -35.97 29.75 -5.45
C PHE A 105 -37.45 29.56 -5.11
N PRO A 106 -38.36 30.22 -5.86
CA PRO A 106 -39.80 30.11 -5.61
C PRO A 106 -40.36 28.69 -5.69
N ASP A 107 -39.74 27.81 -6.48
CA ASP A 107 -40.17 26.42 -6.70
C ASP A 107 -40.22 25.59 -5.40
N TYR A 108 -39.44 25.97 -4.39
CA TYR A 108 -39.38 25.25 -3.10
C TYR A 108 -40.27 25.86 -2.01
N ARG A 109 -41.09 26.86 -2.35
CA ARG A 109 -42.10 27.45 -1.44
C ARG A 109 -43.40 26.66 -1.41
N THR A 110 -43.48 25.60 -2.19
CA THR A 110 -44.52 24.57 -2.19
C THR A 110 -43.91 23.23 -1.78
N HIS A 111 -44.73 22.20 -1.64
CA HIS A 111 -44.27 20.86 -1.23
C HIS A 111 -43.13 20.31 -2.12
N CYS A 112 -42.09 19.75 -1.49
CA CYS A 112 -40.95 19.13 -2.14
C CYS A 112 -40.73 17.71 -1.59
N ARG A 113 -40.69 16.70 -2.47
CA ARG A 113 -40.55 15.27 -2.11
C ARG A 113 -39.12 14.84 -1.78
N LYS A 114 -38.11 15.50 -2.36
CA LYS A 114 -36.69 15.15 -2.23
C LYS A 114 -35.82 16.36 -1.86
N PRO A 115 -36.08 16.99 -0.70
CA PRO A 115 -35.42 18.24 -0.32
C PRO A 115 -33.89 18.14 -0.33
N TYR A 116 -33.30 17.00 0.06
CA TYR A 116 -31.84 16.84 0.06
C TYR A 116 -31.25 16.78 -1.37
N ALA A 117 -31.84 15.99 -2.28
CA ALA A 117 -31.37 15.94 -3.66
C ALA A 117 -31.48 17.31 -4.36
N GLU A 118 -32.51 18.10 -4.05
CA GLU A 118 -32.67 19.46 -4.56
C GLU A 118 -31.62 20.45 -4.03
N ILE A 119 -31.17 20.29 -2.78
CA ILE A 119 -30.01 21.03 -2.24
C ILE A 119 -28.78 20.75 -3.11
N GLY A 120 -28.48 19.47 -3.38
CA GLY A 120 -27.35 19.08 -4.24
C GLY A 120 -27.48 19.63 -5.68
N TYR A 121 -28.69 19.60 -6.24
CA TYR A 121 -28.99 20.17 -7.56
C TYR A 121 -28.63 21.66 -7.65
N ARG A 122 -29.10 22.46 -6.70
CA ARG A 122 -28.86 23.92 -6.72
C ARG A 122 -27.44 24.29 -6.32
N ALA A 123 -26.75 23.42 -5.57
CA ALA A 123 -25.36 23.63 -5.17
C ALA A 123 -24.36 23.33 -6.31
N LEU A 124 -24.54 22.22 -7.05
CA LEU A 124 -23.53 21.70 -7.99
C LEU A 124 -24.10 21.13 -9.31
N GLY A 125 -25.41 21.16 -9.51
CA GLY A 125 -26.06 20.83 -10.78
C GLY A 125 -26.66 19.41 -10.87
N PRO A 126 -27.11 18.99 -12.07
CA PRO A 126 -27.89 17.77 -12.29
C PRO A 126 -27.21 16.47 -11.83
N LEU A 127 -25.91 16.33 -12.09
CA LEU A 127 -25.18 15.13 -11.69
C LEU A 127 -25.17 14.96 -10.16
N MET A 128 -24.99 16.06 -9.42
CA MET A 128 -24.98 16.03 -7.96
C MET A 128 -26.35 15.68 -7.38
N LYS A 129 -27.44 16.11 -8.04
CA LYS A 129 -28.81 15.69 -7.68
C LYS A 129 -28.94 14.16 -7.70
N THR A 130 -28.46 13.51 -8.76
CA THR A 130 -28.49 12.05 -8.89
C THR A 130 -27.62 11.39 -7.84
N ILE A 131 -26.40 11.88 -7.63
CA ILE A 131 -25.47 11.32 -6.63
C ILE A 131 -26.10 11.38 -5.22
N VAL A 132 -26.65 12.52 -4.82
CA VAL A 132 -27.27 12.68 -3.49
C VAL A 132 -28.47 11.76 -3.34
N SER A 133 -29.37 11.70 -4.33
CA SER A 133 -30.53 10.79 -4.32
C SER A 133 -30.09 9.33 -4.21
N THR A 134 -29.08 8.89 -4.96
CA THR A 134 -28.54 7.53 -4.84
C THR A 134 -27.97 7.26 -3.45
N CYS A 135 -27.17 8.18 -2.90
CA CYS A 135 -26.61 8.01 -1.55
C CYS A 135 -27.69 7.98 -0.47
N VAL A 136 -28.69 8.88 -0.53
CA VAL A 136 -29.81 8.90 0.41
C VAL A 136 -30.61 7.60 0.31
N ASN A 137 -30.93 7.13 -0.89
CA ASN A 137 -31.69 5.88 -1.07
C ASN A 137 -30.92 4.66 -0.56
N ILE A 138 -29.60 4.56 -0.83
CA ILE A 138 -28.78 3.48 -0.30
C ILE A 138 -28.71 3.54 1.23
N THR A 139 -28.51 4.73 1.82
CA THR A 139 -28.48 4.90 3.28
C THR A 139 -29.80 4.52 3.92
N GLN A 140 -30.93 5.03 3.41
CA GLN A 140 -32.26 4.79 4.00
C GLN A 140 -32.72 3.34 3.81
N PHE A 141 -32.46 2.74 2.64
CA PHE A 141 -32.72 1.33 2.41
C PHE A 141 -31.85 0.46 3.32
N GLY A 142 -30.55 0.73 3.37
CA GLY A 142 -29.60 0.03 4.22
C GLY A 142 -30.00 0.08 5.69
N ALA A 143 -30.27 1.27 6.24
CA ALA A 143 -30.70 1.45 7.63
C ALA A 143 -32.01 0.72 7.94
N SER A 144 -32.92 0.59 6.97
CA SER A 144 -34.20 -0.13 7.14
C SER A 144 -34.07 -1.66 7.09
N THR A 145 -32.96 -2.20 6.56
CA THR A 145 -32.72 -3.66 6.44
C THR A 145 -32.05 -4.29 7.67
N VAL A 146 -31.73 -3.50 8.69
CA VAL A 146 -30.95 -3.90 9.85
C VAL A 146 -31.88 -4.47 10.96
N GLY A 147 -31.92 -5.81 11.14
CA GLY A 147 -32.70 -6.50 12.17
C GLY A 147 -32.35 -8.01 12.32
N GLU A 148 -32.80 -8.68 13.38
CA GLU A 148 -32.60 -10.13 13.59
C GLU A 148 -33.63 -10.98 12.82
N LYS A 149 -33.22 -12.18 12.36
CA LYS A 149 -34.04 -13.07 11.53
C LYS A 149 -35.29 -13.57 12.27
N TYR A 150 -36.38 -13.79 11.51
CA TYR A 150 -37.69 -14.33 11.92
C TYR A 150 -38.70 -13.36 12.55
N GLU A 151 -38.30 -12.22 13.12
CA GLU A 151 -39.25 -11.22 13.66
C GLU A 151 -39.71 -10.19 12.60
N ILE A 152 -38.92 -10.00 11.53
CA ILE A 152 -39.09 -8.93 10.53
C ILE A 152 -40.38 -9.06 9.71
N LEU A 153 -40.88 -10.29 9.47
CA LEU A 153 -42.09 -10.50 8.67
C LEU A 153 -43.36 -10.05 9.41
N VAL A 154 -43.48 -10.38 10.70
CA VAL A 154 -44.61 -9.96 11.56
C VAL A 154 -44.59 -8.44 11.73
N VAL A 155 -43.40 -7.90 11.94
CA VAL A 155 -43.13 -6.48 12.06
C VAL A 155 -43.54 -5.71 10.80
N ALA A 156 -43.14 -6.17 9.62
CA ALA A 156 -43.47 -5.52 8.37
C ALA A 156 -44.98 -5.47 8.14
N LEU A 157 -45.71 -6.53 8.52
CA LEU A 157 -47.18 -6.58 8.43
C LEU A 157 -47.86 -5.58 9.38
N VAL A 158 -47.36 -5.44 10.62
CA VAL A 158 -47.92 -4.51 11.62
C VAL A 158 -47.62 -3.04 11.26
N LEU A 159 -46.43 -2.77 10.71
CA LEU A 159 -46.01 -1.40 10.39
C LEU A 159 -46.49 -0.92 9.02
N LEU A 160 -46.83 -1.82 8.11
CA LEU A 160 -47.24 -1.47 6.75
C LEU A 160 -48.32 -0.36 6.73
N PRO A 161 -49.41 -0.40 7.52
CA PRO A 161 -50.41 0.67 7.53
C PRO A 161 -49.84 2.04 7.95
N VAL A 162 -48.88 2.05 8.89
CA VAL A 162 -48.24 3.28 9.39
C VAL A 162 -47.29 3.85 8.35
N THR A 163 -46.59 3.00 7.58
CA THR A 163 -45.74 3.46 6.46
C THR A 163 -46.52 4.07 5.31
N LEU A 164 -47.85 3.95 5.27
CA LEU A 164 -48.69 4.64 4.28
C LEU A 164 -48.98 6.10 4.63
N LEU A 165 -48.64 6.53 5.86
CA LEU A 165 -48.80 7.92 6.29
C LEU A 165 -47.87 8.85 5.51
N LYS A 166 -48.36 10.05 5.24
CA LYS A 166 -47.83 10.93 4.19
C LYS A 166 -46.52 11.60 4.57
N SER A 167 -46.42 12.11 5.80
CA SER A 167 -45.33 12.99 6.21
C SER A 167 -45.02 12.83 7.71
N PRO A 168 -43.80 13.17 8.17
CA PRO A 168 -43.43 13.24 9.59
C PRO A 168 -44.47 13.86 10.52
N ASN A 169 -45.18 14.90 10.07
CA ASN A 169 -46.23 15.53 10.87
C ASN A 169 -47.43 14.62 11.16
N ASP A 170 -47.68 13.59 10.34
CA ASP A 170 -48.84 12.70 10.45
C ASP A 170 -48.60 11.51 11.39
N PHE A 171 -47.34 11.13 11.66
CA PHE A 171 -46.96 9.96 12.46
C PHE A 171 -46.14 10.28 13.71
N TRP A 172 -46.14 11.54 14.18
CA TRP A 172 -45.37 11.95 15.35
C TRP A 172 -45.59 11.12 16.65
N PRO A 173 -46.77 10.54 16.96
CA PRO A 173 -46.93 9.73 18.17
C PRO A 173 -46.08 8.46 18.14
N VAL A 174 -45.87 7.88 16.95
CA VAL A 174 -45.05 6.69 16.72
C VAL A 174 -43.60 6.97 17.11
N ILE A 175 -43.10 8.16 16.76
CA ILE A 175 -41.73 8.59 17.06
C ILE A 175 -41.51 8.84 18.55
N VAL A 176 -42.49 9.44 19.23
CA VAL A 176 -42.44 9.59 20.70
C VAL A 176 -42.40 8.22 21.39
N GLY A 177 -43.18 7.24 20.90
CA GLY A 177 -43.11 5.86 21.38
C GLY A 177 -41.73 5.23 21.19
N GLY A 178 -41.11 5.42 20.02
CA GLY A 178 -39.77 4.94 19.72
C GLY A 178 -38.69 5.55 20.63
N MET A 179 -38.84 6.83 20.99
CA MET A 179 -37.92 7.47 21.93
C MET A 179 -38.06 6.95 23.36
N LEU A 180 -39.28 6.72 23.82
CA LEU A 180 -39.53 6.17 25.15
C LEU A 180 -38.91 4.77 25.28
N SER A 181 -39.03 3.93 24.25
CA SER A 181 -38.41 2.60 24.26
C SER A 181 -36.87 2.69 24.25
N THR A 182 -36.24 3.61 23.52
CA THR A 182 -34.79 3.86 23.64
C THR A 182 -34.39 4.27 25.04
N GLY A 183 -35.12 5.21 25.65
CA GLY A 183 -34.83 5.69 27.01
C GLY A 183 -34.87 4.55 28.03
N ILE A 184 -35.90 3.70 27.96
CA ILE A 184 -36.03 2.51 28.82
C ILE A 184 -34.88 1.53 28.54
N ALA A 185 -34.55 1.27 27.28
CA ALA A 185 -33.44 0.38 26.90
C ALA A 185 -32.10 0.85 27.48
N ILE A 186 -31.79 2.15 27.38
CA ILE A 186 -30.55 2.72 27.94
C ILE A 186 -30.49 2.53 29.45
N VAL A 187 -31.58 2.81 30.17
CA VAL A 187 -31.64 2.62 31.63
C VAL A 187 -31.40 1.16 31.99
N LEU A 188 -32.02 0.22 31.27
CA LEU A 188 -31.83 -1.21 31.48
C LEU A 188 -30.41 -1.68 31.15
N ILE A 189 -29.79 -1.16 30.08
CA ILE A 189 -28.38 -1.44 29.74
C ILE A 189 -27.46 -0.97 30.86
N CYS A 190 -27.66 0.26 31.34
CA CYS A 190 -26.89 0.80 32.45
C CYS A 190 -27.11 0.01 33.75
N LEU A 191 -28.34 -0.42 34.03
CA LEU A 191 -28.65 -1.27 35.19
C LEU A 191 -27.93 -2.62 35.08
N GLY A 192 -27.98 -3.28 33.92
CA GLY A 192 -27.28 -4.54 33.67
C GLY A 192 -25.77 -4.42 33.87
N ALA A 193 -25.15 -3.39 33.27
CA ALA A 193 -23.72 -3.12 33.44
C ALA A 193 -23.35 -2.80 34.89
N PHE A 194 -24.22 -2.08 35.62
CA PHE A 194 -24.01 -1.78 37.03
C PHE A 194 -24.05 -3.05 37.89
N LEU A 195 -24.97 -3.98 37.65
CA LEU A 195 -25.04 -5.25 38.36
C LEU A 195 -23.82 -6.15 38.07
N ASP A 196 -23.26 -6.06 36.87
CA ASP A 196 -22.12 -6.86 36.43
C ASP A 196 -20.76 -6.30 36.93
N ILE A 197 -20.72 -5.10 37.53
CA ILE A 197 -19.48 -4.39 37.88
C ILE A 197 -18.56 -5.20 38.80
N GLY A 198 -19.11 -5.88 39.80
CA GLY A 198 -18.34 -6.65 40.79
C GLY A 198 -17.65 -7.87 40.19
N SER A 199 -18.24 -8.44 39.14
CA SER A 199 -17.77 -9.69 38.52
C SER A 199 -16.88 -9.43 37.29
N CYS A 200 -17.24 -8.45 36.46
CA CYS A 200 -16.58 -8.21 35.17
C CYS A 200 -15.46 -7.17 35.24
N SER A 201 -15.60 -6.12 36.06
CA SER A 201 -14.62 -5.03 36.11
C SER A 201 -13.21 -5.48 36.58
N PRO A 202 -13.03 -6.44 37.52
CA PRO A 202 -11.70 -6.83 37.97
C PRO A 202 -10.86 -7.58 36.92
N VAL A 203 -11.51 -8.26 35.97
CA VAL A 203 -10.87 -9.09 34.93
C VAL A 203 -10.86 -8.41 33.56
N ARG A 204 -11.20 -7.12 33.49
CA ARG A 204 -11.29 -6.38 32.23
C ARG A 204 -9.91 -6.12 31.64
N GLU A 205 -9.81 -6.25 30.32
CA GLU A 205 -8.64 -5.86 29.54
C GLU A 205 -9.05 -4.90 28.41
N PHE A 206 -8.12 -4.08 27.93
CA PHE A 206 -8.33 -3.23 26.77
C PHE A 206 -7.47 -3.70 25.60
N PRO A 207 -8.01 -3.72 24.36
CA PRO A 207 -7.27 -4.20 23.20
C PRO A 207 -6.10 -3.27 22.85
N GLN A 208 -5.05 -3.86 22.28
CA GLN A 208 -3.93 -3.11 21.71
C GLN A 208 -4.37 -2.34 20.45
N PHE A 209 -3.65 -1.27 20.14
CA PHE A 209 -3.95 -0.45 18.97
C PHE A 209 -3.86 -1.27 17.67
N SER A 210 -4.91 -1.19 16.84
CA SER A 210 -4.92 -1.73 15.48
C SER A 210 -5.57 -0.73 14.54
N LEU A 211 -4.88 -0.43 13.43
CA LEU A 211 -5.38 0.50 12.42
C LEU A 211 -6.66 0.00 11.74
N SER A 212 -6.80 -1.32 11.54
CA SER A 212 -8.03 -1.88 10.97
C SER A 212 -9.22 -1.66 11.89
N ASN A 213 -9.02 -1.88 13.19
CA ASN A 213 -10.05 -1.70 14.21
C ASN A 213 -10.47 -0.23 14.31
N TYR A 214 -9.50 0.68 14.18
CA TYR A 214 -9.75 2.12 14.17
C TYR A 214 -10.61 2.58 12.99
N LEU A 215 -10.33 2.08 11.78
CA LEU A 215 -11.09 2.43 10.58
C LEU A 215 -12.51 1.86 10.60
N VAL A 216 -12.67 0.61 11.09
CA VAL A 216 -13.98 -0.02 11.24
C VAL A 216 -14.83 0.73 12.27
N ALA A 217 -14.26 1.06 13.43
CA ALA A 217 -14.95 1.80 14.49
C ALA A 217 -15.36 3.21 14.07
N LEU A 218 -14.62 3.87 13.16
CA LEU A 218 -15.03 5.15 12.58
C LEU A 218 -16.36 5.02 11.81
N GLY A 219 -16.55 3.92 11.09
CA GLY A 219 -17.81 3.61 10.39
C GLY A 219 -18.98 3.50 11.36
N THR A 220 -18.82 2.73 12.44
CA THR A 220 -19.84 2.61 13.50
C THR A 220 -20.16 3.98 14.13
N MET A 221 -19.14 4.78 14.47
CA MET A 221 -19.33 6.10 15.10
C MET A 221 -20.04 7.10 14.19
N LEU A 222 -19.71 7.09 12.88
CA LEU A 222 -20.39 7.92 11.89
C LEU A 222 -21.84 7.48 11.66
N PHE A 223 -22.10 6.17 11.64
CA PHE A 223 -23.46 5.64 11.57
C PHE A 223 -24.29 6.11 12.78
N THR A 224 -23.75 6.03 13.99
CA THR A 224 -24.46 6.45 15.22
C THR A 224 -24.87 7.93 15.21
N TYR A 225 -24.15 8.79 14.49
CA TYR A 225 -24.47 10.21 14.34
C TYR A 225 -25.01 10.57 12.94
N GLY A 226 -25.47 9.57 12.18
CA GLY A 226 -25.68 9.61 10.72
C GLY A 226 -27.09 9.88 10.20
N GLY A 227 -27.93 10.65 10.90
CA GLY A 227 -29.36 10.86 10.54
C GLY A 227 -29.66 11.90 9.44
N HIS A 228 -28.64 12.52 8.86
CA HIS A 228 -28.80 13.72 8.01
C HIS A 228 -29.67 13.51 6.78
N SER A 229 -29.81 12.27 6.31
CA SER A 229 -30.65 11.91 5.16
C SER A 229 -32.14 12.22 5.36
N ALA A 230 -32.65 12.21 6.60
CA ALA A 230 -34.05 12.51 6.91
C ALA A 230 -34.28 13.99 7.31
N PHE A 231 -33.22 14.70 7.69
CA PHE A 231 -33.30 16.04 8.29
C PHE A 231 -33.99 17.09 7.40
N PRO A 232 -33.69 17.21 6.09
CA PRO A 232 -34.36 18.20 5.25
C PRO A 232 -35.87 17.96 5.13
N THR A 233 -36.33 16.71 5.20
CA THR A 233 -37.75 16.35 5.21
C THR A 233 -38.42 16.73 6.52
N ILE A 234 -37.75 16.46 7.66
CA ILE A 234 -38.22 16.91 8.99
C ILE A 234 -38.32 18.44 9.03
N GLN A 235 -37.28 19.13 8.57
CA GLN A 235 -37.23 20.59 8.51
C GLN A 235 -38.31 21.17 7.59
N HIS A 236 -38.58 20.51 6.46
CA HIS A 236 -39.64 20.91 5.53
C HIS A 236 -41.00 20.95 6.24
N ASP A 237 -41.29 20.02 7.14
CA ASP A 237 -42.57 19.94 7.85
C ASP A 237 -42.65 20.80 9.13
N MET A 238 -41.59 21.54 9.47
CA MET A 238 -41.61 22.42 10.63
C MET A 238 -42.48 23.65 10.42
N LYS A 239 -43.18 24.07 11.48
CA LYS A 239 -43.88 25.36 11.53
C LYS A 239 -42.92 26.55 11.37
N ARG A 240 -41.69 26.41 11.90
CA ARG A 240 -40.59 27.39 11.79
C ARG A 240 -39.30 26.68 11.36
N PRO A 241 -39.06 26.50 10.05
CA PRO A 241 -37.89 25.78 9.52
C PRO A 241 -36.55 26.40 9.91
N SER A 242 -36.53 27.71 10.18
CA SER A 242 -35.34 28.45 10.68
C SER A 242 -34.95 28.11 12.14
N HIS A 243 -35.76 27.31 12.85
CA HIS A 243 -35.43 26.79 14.18
C HIS A 243 -34.88 25.36 14.14
N PHE A 244 -34.63 24.79 12.96
CA PHE A 244 -34.08 23.44 12.83
C PHE A 244 -32.67 23.33 13.44
N ASP A 245 -31.89 24.41 13.44
CA ASP A 245 -30.62 24.52 14.16
C ASP A 245 -30.76 24.15 15.65
N ARG A 246 -31.79 24.66 16.33
CA ARG A 246 -32.11 24.34 17.72
C ARG A 246 -32.49 22.87 17.89
N SER A 247 -33.28 22.34 16.95
CA SER A 247 -33.68 20.94 16.94
C SER A 247 -32.48 20.00 16.78
N ALA A 248 -31.59 20.31 15.83
CA ALA A 248 -30.37 19.55 15.59
C ALA A 248 -29.45 19.62 16.82
N ILE A 249 -29.09 20.81 17.31
CA ILE A 249 -28.18 20.96 18.46
C ILE A 249 -28.72 20.24 19.69
N PHE A 250 -29.99 20.43 20.03
CA PHE A 250 -30.60 19.74 21.17
C PHE A 250 -30.59 18.21 20.98
N GLY A 251 -30.94 17.72 19.79
CA GLY A 251 -30.98 16.30 19.49
C GLY A 251 -29.60 15.65 19.58
N PHE A 252 -28.56 16.26 19.01
CA PHE A 252 -27.18 15.75 19.10
C PHE A 252 -26.63 15.80 20.53
N ILE A 253 -26.95 16.82 21.33
CA ILE A 253 -26.56 16.88 22.75
C ILE A 253 -27.20 15.73 23.54
N LEU A 254 -28.51 15.53 23.37
CA LEU A 254 -29.25 14.47 24.06
C LEU A 254 -28.74 13.08 23.65
N MET A 255 -28.53 12.87 22.35
CA MET A 255 -27.96 11.63 21.82
C MET A 255 -26.54 11.38 22.33
N SER A 256 -25.70 12.42 22.37
CA SER A 256 -24.35 12.33 22.93
C SER A 256 -24.40 11.94 24.41
N PHE A 257 -25.29 12.56 25.20
CA PHE A 257 -25.47 12.20 26.60
C PHE A 257 -25.79 10.69 26.79
N PHE A 258 -26.71 10.16 25.97
CA PHE A 258 -27.03 8.74 25.96
C PHE A 258 -25.84 7.85 25.57
N ASN A 259 -25.19 8.18 24.45
CA ASN A 259 -24.03 7.44 23.94
C ASN A 259 -22.86 7.41 24.94
N PHE A 260 -22.46 8.56 25.47
CA PHE A 260 -21.36 8.65 26.43
C PHE A 260 -21.66 7.92 27.73
N GLY A 261 -22.91 8.00 28.23
CA GLY A 261 -23.32 7.27 29.43
C GLY A 261 -23.17 5.76 29.25
N VAL A 262 -23.74 5.21 28.18
CA VAL A 262 -23.69 3.76 27.88
C VAL A 262 -22.26 3.30 27.63
N VAL A 263 -21.53 3.98 26.73
CA VAL A 263 -20.16 3.60 26.36
C VAL A 263 -19.22 3.64 27.55
N SER A 264 -19.29 4.70 28.36
CA SER A 264 -18.36 4.86 29.48
C SER A 264 -18.59 3.78 30.53
N LEU A 265 -19.85 3.52 30.90
CA LEU A 265 -20.18 2.50 31.88
C LEU A 265 -19.85 1.10 31.37
N THR A 266 -20.32 0.73 30.19
CA THR A 266 -20.16 -0.63 29.65
C THR A 266 -18.72 -0.93 29.23
N GLY A 267 -17.99 0.06 28.70
CA GLY A 267 -16.57 -0.08 28.38
C GLY A 267 -15.70 -0.24 29.63
N LEU A 268 -16.02 0.44 30.74
CA LEU A 268 -15.35 0.25 32.03
C LEU A 268 -15.72 -1.08 32.69
N VAL A 269 -16.92 -1.62 32.46
CA VAL A 269 -17.34 -2.90 33.07
C VAL A 269 -16.81 -4.10 32.29
N TYR A 270 -16.94 -4.10 30.96
CA TYR A 270 -16.69 -5.29 30.14
C TYR A 270 -15.37 -5.25 29.36
N GLY A 271 -14.80 -4.07 29.06
CA GLY A 271 -13.57 -3.96 28.26
C GLY A 271 -13.62 -4.75 26.95
N ASN A 272 -12.58 -5.55 26.68
CA ASN A 272 -12.45 -6.39 25.48
C ASN A 272 -13.42 -7.58 25.43
N SER A 273 -14.18 -7.83 26.51
CA SER A 273 -15.22 -8.88 26.55
C SER A 273 -16.55 -8.44 25.92
N LEU A 274 -16.64 -7.17 25.48
CA LEU A 274 -17.79 -6.68 24.73
C LEU A 274 -17.97 -7.47 23.42
N ARG A 275 -19.17 -8.02 23.24
CA ARG A 275 -19.59 -8.66 21.99
C ARG A 275 -20.01 -7.60 20.95
N ASP A 276 -20.38 -8.00 19.74
CA ASP A 276 -20.76 -7.06 18.66
C ASP A 276 -21.96 -6.17 19.04
N SER A 277 -22.79 -6.61 19.99
CA SER A 277 -23.83 -5.85 20.66
C SER A 277 -23.58 -5.83 22.16
N VAL A 278 -23.69 -4.65 22.78
CA VAL A 278 -23.57 -4.51 24.25
C VAL A 278 -24.65 -5.32 24.98
N ILE A 279 -25.81 -5.54 24.35
CA ILE A 279 -26.90 -6.32 24.93
C ILE A 279 -26.44 -7.75 25.21
N ASN A 280 -25.71 -8.35 24.26
CA ASN A 280 -25.16 -9.69 24.38
C ASN A 280 -23.99 -9.81 25.38
N SER A 281 -23.54 -8.68 25.95
CA SER A 281 -22.48 -8.63 26.95
C SER A 281 -23.02 -8.59 28.38
N ILE A 282 -24.30 -8.24 28.57
CA ILE A 282 -24.96 -8.20 29.88
C ILE A 282 -25.20 -9.63 30.37
N GLN A 283 -24.77 -9.93 31.61
CA GLN A 283 -24.86 -11.29 32.16
C GLN A 283 -26.28 -11.62 32.68
N THR A 284 -27.07 -10.61 33.01
CA THR A 284 -28.43 -10.78 33.52
C THR A 284 -29.43 -11.03 32.37
N VAL A 285 -29.82 -12.29 32.19
CA VAL A 285 -30.64 -12.75 31.03
C VAL A 285 -31.97 -12.03 30.87
N TRP A 286 -32.72 -11.78 31.96
CA TRP A 286 -34.01 -11.09 31.84
C TRP A 286 -33.85 -9.63 31.43
N ILE A 287 -32.76 -8.96 31.86
CA ILE A 287 -32.43 -7.60 31.43
C ILE A 287 -32.07 -7.61 29.94
N GLN A 288 -31.27 -8.58 29.50
CA GLN A 288 -30.93 -8.75 28.09
C GLN A 288 -32.19 -8.89 27.22
N GLN A 289 -33.14 -9.74 27.62
CA GLN A 289 -34.41 -9.92 26.90
C GLN A 289 -35.28 -8.66 26.90
N ALA A 290 -35.36 -7.95 28.04
CA ALA A 290 -36.11 -6.70 28.13
C ALA A 290 -35.49 -5.58 27.26
N VAL A 291 -34.17 -5.48 27.24
CA VAL A 291 -33.45 -4.53 26.37
C VAL A 291 -33.67 -4.87 24.90
N ASN A 292 -33.56 -6.14 24.52
CA ASN A 292 -33.86 -6.60 23.15
C ASN A 292 -35.28 -6.20 22.75
N LEU A 293 -36.29 -6.46 23.60
CA LEU A 293 -37.68 -6.06 23.32
C LEU A 293 -37.82 -4.54 23.10
N MET A 294 -37.17 -3.73 23.92
CA MET A 294 -37.25 -2.26 23.82
C MET A 294 -36.52 -1.72 22.58
N ILE A 295 -35.35 -2.25 22.24
CA ILE A 295 -34.61 -1.87 21.03
C ILE A 295 -35.34 -2.35 19.78
N THR A 296 -35.91 -3.56 19.79
CA THR A 296 -36.80 -4.02 18.73
C THR A 296 -37.95 -3.03 18.56
N ALA A 297 -38.70 -2.72 19.62
CA ALA A 297 -39.79 -1.75 19.58
C ALA A 297 -39.36 -0.37 19.06
N HIS A 298 -38.16 0.10 19.44
CA HIS A 298 -37.60 1.33 18.89
C HIS A 298 -37.41 1.24 17.37
N CYS A 299 -36.70 0.23 16.88
CA CYS A 299 -36.46 0.02 15.46
C CYS A 299 -37.79 -0.08 14.68
N LEU A 300 -38.79 -0.76 15.25
CA LEU A 300 -40.11 -0.89 14.62
C LEU A 300 -40.76 0.48 14.39
N LEU A 301 -40.80 1.29 15.44
CA LEU A 301 -41.49 2.57 15.39
C LEU A 301 -40.73 3.57 14.51
N THR A 302 -39.40 3.52 14.48
CA THR A 302 -38.55 4.47 13.75
C THR A 302 -38.32 4.11 12.28
N VAL A 303 -38.53 2.86 11.85
CA VAL A 303 -38.48 2.49 10.42
C VAL A 303 -39.41 3.36 9.57
N THR A 304 -40.56 3.78 10.12
CA THR A 304 -41.50 4.68 9.44
C THR A 304 -40.90 6.04 9.08
N LEU A 305 -39.96 6.53 9.89
CA LEU A 305 -39.20 7.76 9.66
C LEU A 305 -38.14 7.56 8.57
N ILE A 306 -37.35 6.49 8.70
CA ILE A 306 -36.20 6.16 7.84
C ILE A 306 -36.66 5.87 6.40
N ILE A 307 -37.73 5.10 6.23
CA ILE A 307 -38.24 4.72 4.91
C ILE A 307 -38.99 5.87 4.20
N ASN A 308 -39.41 6.91 4.91
CA ASN A 308 -40.28 7.93 4.33
C ASN A 308 -39.61 8.69 3.16
N PRO A 309 -38.36 9.19 3.25
CA PRO A 309 -37.67 9.78 2.11
C PRO A 309 -37.56 8.83 0.91
N LEU A 310 -37.23 7.56 1.16
CA LEU A 310 -37.15 6.52 0.11
C LEU A 310 -38.50 6.33 -0.57
N ASN A 311 -39.58 6.19 0.20
CA ASN A 311 -40.94 6.06 -0.33
C ASN A 311 -41.36 7.27 -1.15
N GLN A 312 -41.02 8.49 -0.71
CA GLN A 312 -41.34 9.71 -1.46
C GLN A 312 -40.60 9.80 -2.80
N GLU A 313 -39.34 9.36 -2.85
CA GLU A 313 -38.57 9.30 -4.10
C GLU A 313 -39.09 8.23 -5.07
N VAL A 314 -39.41 7.03 -4.57
CA VAL A 314 -39.99 5.96 -5.40
C VAL A 314 -41.39 6.35 -5.89
N GLU A 315 -42.20 7.00 -5.07
CA GLU A 315 -43.49 7.56 -5.50
C GLU A 315 -43.33 8.61 -6.60
N GLU A 316 -42.27 9.42 -6.57
CA GLU A 316 -41.97 10.36 -7.65
C GLU A 316 -41.54 9.64 -8.93
N LEU A 317 -40.74 8.57 -8.82
CA LEU A 317 -40.32 7.75 -9.97
C LEU A 317 -41.50 7.13 -10.73
N PHE A 318 -42.57 6.77 -10.01
CA PHE A 318 -43.79 6.17 -10.59
C PHE A 318 -44.94 7.16 -10.76
N ASP A 319 -44.69 8.47 -10.67
CA ASP A 319 -45.69 9.54 -10.80
C ASP A 319 -46.94 9.33 -9.92
N VAL A 320 -46.73 8.83 -8.71
CA VAL A 320 -47.81 8.56 -7.74
C VAL A 320 -48.31 9.88 -7.16
N PRO A 321 -49.63 10.15 -7.15
CA PRO A 321 -50.21 11.34 -6.50
C PRO A 321 -49.81 11.47 -5.03
N HIS A 322 -49.78 12.71 -4.53
CA HIS A 322 -49.34 12.96 -3.15
C HIS A 322 -50.42 12.64 -2.10
N GLU A 323 -51.67 12.56 -2.52
CA GLU A 323 -52.82 12.12 -1.69
C GLU A 323 -52.83 10.60 -1.52
N PHE A 324 -53.61 10.10 -0.57
CA PHE A 324 -53.73 8.66 -0.37
C PHE A 324 -54.46 8.01 -1.56
N CYS A 325 -53.81 7.06 -2.24
CA CYS A 325 -54.39 6.35 -3.38
C CYS A 325 -53.87 4.91 -3.47
N TRP A 326 -54.55 4.05 -4.24
CA TRP A 326 -54.15 2.65 -4.41
C TRP A 326 -52.72 2.49 -4.96
N LYS A 327 -52.27 3.39 -5.85
CA LYS A 327 -50.88 3.40 -6.35
C LYS A 327 -49.85 3.56 -5.24
N ARG A 328 -50.11 4.39 -4.22
CA ARG A 328 -49.26 4.55 -3.04
C ARG A 328 -49.21 3.26 -2.22
N VAL A 329 -50.36 2.60 -2.04
CA VAL A 329 -50.42 1.31 -1.34
C VAL A 329 -49.54 0.30 -2.06
N VAL A 330 -49.66 0.15 -3.38
CA VAL A 330 -48.85 -0.78 -4.17
C VAL A 330 -47.36 -0.47 -4.07
N VAL A 331 -46.96 0.79 -4.32
CA VAL A 331 -45.56 1.20 -4.34
C VAL A 331 -44.90 1.01 -2.98
N ARG A 332 -45.49 1.53 -1.89
CA ARG A 332 -44.90 1.43 -0.55
C ARG A 332 -44.88 -0.01 -0.03
N THR A 333 -45.89 -0.81 -0.34
CA THR A 333 -45.89 -2.25 -0.03
C THR A 333 -44.75 -2.97 -0.75
N GLY A 334 -44.49 -2.62 -2.02
CA GLY A 334 -43.36 -3.15 -2.78
C GLY A 334 -41.99 -2.78 -2.20
N VAL A 335 -41.82 -1.52 -1.75
CA VAL A 335 -40.58 -1.08 -1.07
C VAL A 335 -40.39 -1.86 0.24
N MET A 336 -41.44 -1.98 1.06
CA MET A 336 -41.40 -2.76 2.31
C MET A 336 -41.06 -4.24 2.06
N ALA A 337 -41.70 -4.88 1.07
CA ALA A 337 -41.41 -6.26 0.70
C ALA A 337 -39.94 -6.45 0.26
N SER A 338 -39.38 -5.48 -0.46
CA SER A 338 -37.98 -5.51 -0.89
C SER A 338 -37.02 -5.38 0.29
N ILE A 339 -37.33 -4.52 1.26
CA ILE A 339 -36.56 -4.38 2.50
C ILE A 339 -36.57 -5.69 3.30
N VAL A 340 -37.75 -6.30 3.49
CA VAL A 340 -37.90 -7.58 4.19
C VAL A 340 -37.08 -8.68 3.51
N PHE A 341 -37.15 -8.77 2.17
CA PHE A 341 -36.40 -9.76 1.40
C PHE A 341 -34.89 -9.63 1.60
N VAL A 342 -34.36 -8.40 1.52
CA VAL A 342 -32.92 -8.16 1.72
C VAL A 342 -32.52 -8.43 3.17
N ALA A 343 -33.32 -8.00 4.14
CA ALA A 343 -33.03 -8.22 5.56
C ALA A 343 -32.94 -9.72 5.91
N GLU A 344 -33.85 -10.56 5.39
CA GLU A 344 -33.79 -12.02 5.56
C GLU A 344 -32.60 -12.68 4.84
N SER A 345 -32.11 -12.05 3.77
CA SER A 345 -31.01 -12.56 2.94
C SER A 345 -29.63 -12.26 3.53
N VAL A 346 -29.48 -11.24 4.38
CA VAL A 346 -28.18 -10.79 4.91
C VAL A 346 -27.94 -11.33 6.33
N PRO A 347 -26.91 -12.15 6.59
CA PRO A 347 -26.78 -12.92 7.83
C PRO A 347 -26.11 -12.20 9.01
N SER A 348 -25.61 -10.95 8.88
CA SER A 348 -24.81 -10.31 9.94
C SER A 348 -25.04 -8.80 10.08
N PHE A 349 -25.34 -8.36 11.31
CA PHE A 349 -25.66 -6.96 11.68
C PHE A 349 -24.45 -5.99 11.64
N GLY A 350 -23.31 -6.38 12.22
CA GLY A 350 -22.15 -5.48 12.42
C GLY A 350 -21.48 -4.99 11.13
N PRO A 351 -21.00 -5.88 10.23
CA PRO A 351 -20.29 -5.47 9.01
C PRO A 351 -21.13 -4.59 8.06
N VAL A 352 -22.46 -4.76 8.08
CA VAL A 352 -23.40 -3.96 7.27
C VAL A 352 -23.45 -2.53 7.77
N LEU A 353 -23.53 -2.34 9.09
CA LEU A 353 -23.50 -1.05 9.76
C LEU A 353 -22.20 -0.28 9.44
N ASP A 354 -21.06 -0.96 9.54
CA ASP A 354 -19.74 -0.37 9.27
C ASP A 354 -19.58 0.01 7.80
N PHE A 355 -20.10 -0.82 6.88
CA PHE A 355 -20.08 -0.54 5.44
C PHE A 355 -20.88 0.71 5.09
N PHE A 356 -22.13 0.82 5.56
CA PHE A 356 -22.96 2.01 5.29
C PHE A 356 -22.43 3.25 6.02
N GLY A 357 -21.98 3.10 7.27
CA GLY A 357 -21.37 4.15 8.09
C GLY A 357 -20.14 4.77 7.44
N GLY A 358 -19.23 3.94 6.92
CA GLY A 358 -18.00 4.38 6.25
C GLY A 358 -18.19 4.87 4.80
N SER A 359 -19.36 4.66 4.19
CA SER A 359 -19.62 4.99 2.78
C SER A 359 -20.65 6.11 2.61
N THR A 360 -21.92 5.76 2.43
CA THR A 360 -22.97 6.72 2.06
C THR A 360 -23.34 7.63 3.21
N VAL A 361 -23.29 7.16 4.47
CA VAL A 361 -23.52 8.01 5.65
C VAL A 361 -22.42 9.07 5.79
N ALA A 362 -21.14 8.72 5.62
CA ALA A 362 -20.06 9.71 5.64
C ALA A 362 -20.27 10.85 4.61
N LEU A 363 -20.73 10.49 3.40
CA LEU A 363 -21.06 11.45 2.36
C LEU A 363 -22.26 12.32 2.75
N THR A 364 -23.39 11.72 3.13
CA THR A 364 -24.64 12.44 3.41
C THR A 364 -24.65 13.16 4.76
N SER A 365 -23.80 12.77 5.71
CA SER A 365 -23.77 13.36 7.05
C SER A 365 -22.63 14.32 7.27
N VAL A 366 -21.50 14.20 6.57
CA VAL A 366 -20.32 15.05 6.82
C VAL A 366 -19.96 15.90 5.61
N ILE A 367 -19.76 15.26 4.46
CA ILE A 367 -19.17 15.91 3.27
C ILE A 367 -20.18 16.80 2.56
N PHE A 368 -21.33 16.25 2.16
CA PHE A 368 -22.34 16.97 1.39
C PHE A 368 -22.90 18.22 2.09
N PRO A 369 -23.27 18.19 3.39
CA PRO A 369 -23.78 19.39 4.05
C PRO A 369 -22.81 20.57 4.02
N CYS A 370 -21.53 20.31 4.32
CA CYS A 370 -20.50 21.33 4.34
C CYS A 370 -20.22 21.86 2.94
N LEU A 371 -20.10 20.96 1.95
CA LEU A 371 -19.83 21.32 0.56
C LEU A 371 -20.98 22.15 -0.03
N PHE A 372 -22.22 21.69 0.14
CA PHE A 372 -23.40 22.38 -0.40
C PHE A 372 -23.60 23.74 0.24
N TYR A 373 -23.35 23.87 1.55
CA TYR A 373 -23.41 25.16 2.22
C TYR A 373 -22.44 26.18 1.61
N LEU A 374 -21.18 25.79 1.38
CA LEU A 374 -20.18 26.68 0.78
C LEU A 374 -20.62 27.20 -0.61
N PHE A 375 -21.12 26.31 -1.48
CA PHE A 375 -21.58 26.71 -2.82
C PHE A 375 -22.88 27.53 -2.77
N LEU A 376 -23.84 27.16 -1.92
CA LEU A 376 -25.12 27.87 -1.83
C LEU A 376 -24.96 29.26 -1.20
N ALA A 377 -24.09 29.41 -0.18
CA ALA A 377 -23.79 30.70 0.44
C ALA A 377 -23.07 31.64 -0.54
N ALA A 378 -22.09 31.14 -1.29
CA ALA A 378 -21.45 31.91 -2.36
C ALA A 378 -22.45 32.35 -3.44
N GLY A 379 -23.36 31.46 -3.82
CA GLY A 379 -24.43 31.76 -4.76
C GLY A 379 -25.42 32.80 -4.23
N GLU A 380 -25.77 32.76 -2.94
CA GLU A 380 -26.64 33.75 -2.31
C GLU A 380 -26.01 35.15 -2.35
N LYS A 381 -24.73 35.26 -2.02
CA LYS A 381 -23.99 36.52 -2.12
C LYS A 381 -23.93 37.03 -3.55
N LYS A 382 -23.69 36.14 -4.53
CA LYS A 382 -23.70 36.48 -5.96
C LYS A 382 -25.05 37.02 -6.43
N ALA A 383 -26.15 36.37 -6.04
CA ALA A 383 -27.52 36.81 -6.36
C ALA A 383 -27.88 38.17 -5.75
N ASN A 384 -27.44 38.43 -4.51
CA ASN A 384 -27.67 39.70 -3.85
C ASN A 384 -26.90 40.85 -4.50
N GLU A 385 -25.68 40.61 -5.01
CA GLU A 385 -24.90 41.59 -5.76
C GLU A 385 -25.45 41.85 -7.17
N SER A 386 -25.99 40.82 -7.84
CA SER A 386 -26.54 40.91 -9.21
C SER A 386 -27.99 41.38 -9.28
N ALA A 387 -28.71 41.41 -8.15
CA ALA A 387 -30.17 41.58 -8.07
C ALA A 387 -30.96 40.60 -8.97
N HIS A 388 -30.42 39.40 -9.23
CA HIS A 388 -31.08 38.34 -9.99
C HIS A 388 -31.36 37.13 -9.10
N PHE A 389 -32.63 36.76 -8.98
CA PHE A 389 -33.09 35.63 -8.16
C PHE A 389 -33.82 34.60 -9.03
N GLY A 390 -33.51 33.30 -8.84
CA GLY A 390 -34.32 32.19 -9.34
C GLY A 390 -33.74 31.32 -10.46
N ASN A 391 -32.90 31.85 -11.36
CA ASN A 391 -32.44 31.13 -12.57
C ASN A 391 -30.91 31.13 -12.81
N GLU A 392 -30.11 31.38 -11.77
CA GLU A 392 -28.65 31.44 -11.90
C GLU A 392 -28.00 30.04 -11.93
N LYS A 393 -26.94 29.88 -12.73
CA LYS A 393 -26.10 28.68 -12.70
C LYS A 393 -25.37 28.60 -11.33
N PRO A 394 -25.07 27.38 -10.84
CA PRO A 394 -24.24 27.20 -9.65
C PRO A 394 -22.91 27.96 -9.76
N PRO A 395 -22.39 28.51 -8.64
CA PRO A 395 -21.11 29.21 -8.66
C PRO A 395 -19.96 28.25 -8.99
N THR A 396 -18.93 28.76 -9.65
CA THR A 396 -17.69 27.99 -9.89
C THR A 396 -16.89 27.83 -8.60
N LEU A 397 -15.94 26.89 -8.56
CA LEU A 397 -15.05 26.69 -7.39
C LEU A 397 -14.30 27.97 -7.01
N SER A 398 -13.82 28.73 -8.00
CA SER A 398 -13.13 30.01 -7.78
C SER A 398 -14.07 31.05 -7.15
N GLU A 399 -15.30 31.15 -7.67
CA GLU A 399 -16.31 32.06 -7.11
C GLU A 399 -16.70 31.65 -5.68
N MET A 400 -16.81 30.35 -5.39
CA MET A 400 -17.08 29.85 -4.04
C MET A 400 -16.00 30.30 -3.06
N ILE A 401 -14.72 30.11 -3.40
CA ILE A 401 -13.59 30.49 -2.55
C ILE A 401 -13.55 32.01 -2.31
N GLN A 402 -13.85 32.82 -3.34
CA GLN A 402 -13.79 34.28 -3.25
C GLN A 402 -14.97 34.88 -2.47
N ARG A 403 -16.15 34.27 -2.57
CA ARG A 403 -17.41 34.88 -2.11
C ARG A 403 -17.85 34.36 -0.74
N THR A 404 -17.41 33.19 -0.32
CA THR A 404 -17.73 32.64 1.00
C THR A 404 -16.87 33.25 2.12
N ASP A 405 -17.42 33.34 3.33
CA ASP A 405 -16.69 33.79 4.51
C ASP A 405 -15.46 32.90 4.79
N LYS A 406 -14.31 33.53 5.09
CA LYS A 406 -13.04 32.81 5.26
C LYS A 406 -13.04 31.85 6.45
N ARG A 407 -13.78 32.16 7.52
CA ARG A 407 -13.89 31.26 8.68
C ARG A 407 -14.72 30.04 8.30
N MET A 408 -15.85 30.23 7.63
CA MET A 408 -16.67 29.12 7.15
C MET A 408 -15.94 28.26 6.12
N LEU A 409 -15.19 28.87 5.20
CA LEU A 409 -14.35 28.13 4.26
C LEU A 409 -13.30 27.26 4.96
N PHE A 410 -12.67 27.78 6.02
CA PHE A 410 -11.69 27.04 6.81
C PHE A 410 -12.35 25.90 7.62
N ILE A 411 -13.47 26.17 8.30
CA ILE A 411 -14.15 25.18 9.15
C ILE A 411 -14.74 24.06 8.28
N CYS A 412 -15.49 24.39 7.22
CA CYS A 412 -16.01 23.39 6.29
C CYS A 412 -14.88 22.65 5.56
N GLY A 413 -13.80 23.34 5.17
CA GLY A 413 -12.63 22.70 4.57
C GLY A 413 -11.93 21.72 5.51
N PHE A 414 -11.81 22.06 6.80
CA PHE A 414 -11.28 21.16 7.83
C PHE A 414 -12.19 19.93 8.02
N VAL A 415 -13.51 20.12 8.06
CA VAL A 415 -14.50 19.04 8.21
C VAL A 415 -14.54 18.11 6.99
N ILE A 416 -14.43 18.64 5.78
CA ILE A 416 -14.36 17.86 4.52
C ILE A 416 -12.98 17.16 4.40
N GLY A 417 -12.00 17.52 5.24
CA GLY A 417 -10.65 16.98 5.19
C GLY A 417 -9.79 17.56 4.07
N GLU A 418 -10.24 18.66 3.45
CA GLU A 418 -9.60 19.26 2.29
C GLU A 418 -8.79 20.51 2.69
N LYS A 419 -7.50 20.32 2.96
CA LYS A 419 -6.53 21.36 2.61
C LYS A 419 -6.57 21.52 1.09
N LEU A 420 -7.25 22.55 0.59
CA LEU A 420 -7.07 23.09 -0.77
C LEU A 420 -5.68 23.74 -0.94
N THR A 421 -4.64 23.02 -0.56
CA THR A 421 -3.33 23.10 -1.20
C THR A 421 -3.28 21.92 -2.14
N ASN A 422 -2.87 22.10 -3.39
CA ASN A 422 -2.57 21.05 -4.38
C ASN A 422 -1.67 19.93 -3.79
N LYS A 423 -2.20 19.08 -2.92
CA LYS A 423 -1.56 17.84 -2.50
C LYS A 423 -1.87 16.85 -3.60
N ARG A 424 -1.07 16.90 -4.67
CA ARG A 424 -0.88 15.70 -5.47
C ARG A 424 -0.45 14.62 -4.49
N THR A 425 -1.29 13.60 -4.30
CA THR A 425 -0.98 12.45 -3.45
C THR A 425 0.35 11.87 -3.91
N ILE A 426 1.35 11.85 -3.02
CA ILE A 426 2.66 11.26 -3.33
C ILE A 426 2.42 9.80 -3.69
N THR A 427 2.89 9.38 -4.86
CA THR A 427 2.75 8.00 -5.32
C THR A 427 3.52 7.08 -4.36
N PRO A 428 2.94 5.95 -3.92
CA PRO A 428 3.63 5.00 -3.07
C PRO A 428 4.90 4.47 -3.77
N PRO A 429 5.90 4.02 -2.99
CA PRO A 429 7.09 3.40 -3.56
C PRO A 429 6.74 2.11 -4.31
N CYS A 430 7.70 1.59 -5.06
CA CYS A 430 7.53 0.33 -5.78
C CYS A 430 7.06 -0.81 -4.86
N SER A 431 6.24 -1.70 -5.43
CA SER A 431 5.58 -2.78 -4.71
C SER A 431 5.81 -4.13 -5.40
N CYS A 432 5.25 -5.20 -4.84
CA CYS A 432 5.21 -6.51 -5.49
C CYS A 432 4.57 -6.48 -6.90
N SER A 433 3.75 -5.47 -7.23
CA SER A 433 3.21 -5.30 -8.59
C SER A 433 4.30 -5.15 -9.65
N ASN A 434 5.46 -4.60 -9.28
CA ASN A 434 6.60 -4.45 -10.17
C ASN A 434 7.30 -5.76 -10.51
N VAL A 435 7.06 -6.83 -9.74
CA VAL A 435 7.72 -8.13 -9.92
C VAL A 435 6.92 -9.05 -10.84
N LYS A 436 5.66 -8.71 -11.11
CA LYS A 436 4.83 -9.47 -12.06
C LYS A 436 4.91 -8.81 -13.44
N PRO A 437 5.45 -9.50 -14.45
CA PRO A 437 5.28 -9.04 -15.83
C PRO A 437 3.78 -8.99 -16.13
N ASN A 438 3.32 -7.91 -16.75
CA ASN A 438 1.99 -7.92 -17.34
C ASN A 438 2.05 -8.81 -18.59
N PHE A 439 1.09 -9.70 -18.72
CA PHE A 439 0.93 -10.53 -19.90
C PHE A 439 -0.48 -10.29 -20.45
N GLY A 440 -0.60 -10.16 -21.77
CA GLY A 440 -1.90 -10.15 -22.46
C GLY A 440 -2.59 -8.77 -22.59
N THR A 441 -1.92 -7.66 -22.28
CA THR A 441 -2.47 -6.32 -22.51
C THR A 441 -2.27 -5.80 -23.94
N ASN A 442 -1.37 -6.43 -24.71
CA ASN A 442 -0.92 -6.00 -26.06
C ASN A 442 -0.47 -4.52 -26.12
N SER A 443 -0.13 -3.92 -24.98
CA SER A 443 0.26 -2.52 -24.87
C SER A 443 1.74 -2.35 -25.24
N ASN A 444 2.07 -1.23 -25.89
CA ASN A 444 3.44 -0.72 -26.08
C ASN A 444 3.81 0.37 -25.04
N ILE A 445 2.94 0.62 -24.05
CA ILE A 445 3.12 1.66 -23.03
C ILE A 445 3.85 1.09 -21.80
N PRO A 446 4.91 1.75 -21.29
CA PRO A 446 5.59 1.33 -20.05
C PRO A 446 4.64 1.26 -18.86
N GLN A 447 4.83 0.26 -17.99
CA GLN A 447 3.92 -0.05 -16.90
C GLN A 447 4.58 0.13 -15.54
N GLN A 448 3.77 0.35 -14.50
CA GLN A 448 4.23 0.32 -13.10
C GLN A 448 5.43 1.25 -12.81
N LEU A 449 5.47 2.45 -13.41
CA LEU A 449 6.47 3.46 -13.06
C LEU A 449 6.35 3.76 -11.56
N CYS A 450 7.48 3.74 -10.85
CA CYS A 450 7.54 3.95 -9.40
C CYS A 450 8.93 4.46 -8.97
N VAL A 451 9.01 4.89 -7.70
CA VAL A 451 10.27 5.20 -7.00
C VAL A 451 10.62 4.01 -6.10
N PRO A 452 11.80 3.39 -6.24
CA PRO A 452 12.22 2.32 -5.32
C PRO A 452 12.28 2.82 -3.86
N PRO A 453 12.03 1.95 -2.86
CA PRO A 453 12.01 2.36 -1.45
C PRO A 453 13.24 3.19 -1.05
N LEU A 454 13.02 4.42 -0.58
CA LEU A 454 14.05 5.39 -0.13
C LEU A 454 15.16 5.74 -1.15
N ALA A 455 14.95 5.44 -2.44
CA ALA A 455 15.88 5.75 -3.50
C ALA A 455 15.70 7.20 -4.03
N TYR A 456 15.65 8.16 -3.11
CA TYR A 456 15.62 9.59 -3.41
C TYR A 456 16.31 10.36 -2.29
N ASP A 457 16.60 11.63 -2.51
CA ASP A 457 17.09 12.55 -1.49
C ASP A 457 16.59 13.97 -1.78
N GLN A 458 17.32 14.99 -1.32
CA GLN A 458 16.96 16.39 -1.54
C GLN A 458 17.11 16.86 -2.98
N LYS A 459 18.00 16.21 -3.75
CA LYS A 459 18.44 16.67 -5.06
C LYS A 459 18.28 15.63 -6.16
N SER A 460 17.88 14.42 -5.80
CA SER A 460 17.77 13.32 -6.75
C SER A 460 16.65 12.34 -6.42
N VAL A 461 16.18 11.64 -7.46
CA VAL A 461 15.17 10.58 -7.38
C VAL A 461 15.52 9.50 -8.39
N TRP A 462 15.55 8.24 -7.94
CA TRP A 462 15.56 7.08 -8.84
C TRP A 462 14.14 6.73 -9.28
N LEU A 463 14.00 6.46 -10.57
CA LEU A 463 12.79 5.96 -11.21
C LEU A 463 13.05 4.57 -11.80
N THR A 464 12.02 3.74 -11.78
CA THR A 464 12.06 2.40 -12.38
C THR A 464 10.65 2.01 -12.85
N TRP A 465 10.57 1.18 -13.89
CA TRP A 465 9.30 0.73 -14.46
C TRP A 465 9.44 -0.66 -15.05
N ASN A 466 8.29 -1.27 -15.37
CA ASN A 466 8.22 -2.51 -16.13
C ASN A 466 8.12 -2.17 -17.62
N LYS A 467 8.76 -2.97 -18.46
CA LYS A 467 8.55 -2.91 -19.91
C LYS A 467 7.07 -3.14 -20.25
N PRO A 468 6.58 -2.59 -21.38
CA PRO A 468 5.30 -3.01 -21.95
C PRO A 468 5.28 -4.50 -22.29
N ASP A 469 4.11 -5.02 -22.64
CA ASP A 469 3.95 -6.42 -23.07
C ASP A 469 4.49 -6.63 -24.49
N ASN A 470 4.32 -5.63 -25.36
CA ASN A 470 4.90 -5.59 -26.70
C ASN A 470 6.13 -4.66 -26.72
N TYR A 471 7.31 -5.26 -26.72
CA TYR A 471 8.60 -4.54 -26.64
C TYR A 471 9.67 -5.05 -27.60
N GLU A 472 9.31 -5.90 -28.55
CA GLU A 472 10.29 -6.45 -29.52
C GLU A 472 10.95 -5.34 -30.35
N ASN A 473 10.20 -4.30 -30.70
CA ASN A 473 10.69 -3.16 -31.48
C ASN A 473 11.17 -1.97 -30.62
N ILE A 474 11.12 -2.09 -29.29
CA ILE A 474 11.54 -0.99 -28.39
C ILE A 474 13.06 -0.97 -28.32
N ALA A 475 13.64 0.21 -28.53
CA ALA A 475 15.07 0.45 -28.50
C ALA A 475 15.53 1.24 -27.25
N ASP A 476 14.67 2.08 -26.67
CA ASP A 476 14.97 2.88 -25.48
C ASP A 476 13.68 3.36 -24.78
N PHE A 477 13.83 4.13 -23.71
CA PHE A 477 12.74 4.82 -23.02
C PHE A 477 13.11 6.28 -22.77
N ASN A 478 12.17 7.20 -22.97
CA ASN A 478 12.33 8.61 -22.64
C ASN A 478 11.57 8.95 -21.35
N VAL A 479 12.23 9.68 -20.46
CA VAL A 479 11.65 10.14 -19.20
C VAL A 479 11.23 11.60 -19.33
N TYR A 480 10.07 11.92 -18.77
CA TYR A 480 9.44 13.23 -18.82
C TYR A 480 9.20 13.75 -17.41
N MET A 481 9.55 15.01 -17.16
CA MET A 481 9.27 15.73 -15.91
C MET A 481 8.30 16.86 -16.21
N ALA A 482 7.12 16.83 -15.58
CA ALA A 482 6.02 17.77 -15.83
C ALA A 482 5.71 17.93 -17.34
N GLY A 483 5.75 16.83 -18.11
CA GLY A 483 5.49 16.81 -19.55
C GLY A 483 6.66 17.23 -20.44
N LYS A 484 7.80 17.66 -19.88
CA LYS A 484 9.02 17.97 -20.65
C LYS A 484 9.98 16.79 -20.63
N LYS A 485 10.48 16.36 -21.80
CA LYS A 485 11.51 15.31 -21.90
C LYS A 485 12.78 15.76 -21.16
N ILE A 486 13.28 14.92 -20.27
CA ILE A 486 14.52 15.17 -19.52
C ILE A 486 15.71 14.31 -19.98
N GLY A 487 15.46 13.19 -20.66
CA GLY A 487 16.52 12.33 -21.18
C GLY A 487 16.05 10.93 -21.54
N SER A 488 16.97 10.11 -22.04
CA SER A 488 16.73 8.69 -22.33
C SER A 488 17.31 7.79 -21.23
N ALA A 489 16.66 6.64 -21.00
CA ALA A 489 17.04 5.68 -19.96
C ALA A 489 18.40 5.04 -20.23
N LYS A 490 18.69 4.69 -21.49
CA LYS A 490 19.99 4.16 -21.90
C LYS A 490 21.13 5.13 -21.61
N ALA A 491 21.02 6.38 -22.06
CA ALA A 491 22.07 7.38 -21.85
C ALA A 491 22.27 7.69 -20.35
N ASN A 492 21.18 7.78 -19.60
CA ASN A 492 21.23 8.03 -18.17
C ASN A 492 21.88 6.86 -17.40
N SER A 493 21.52 5.63 -17.72
CA SER A 493 22.01 4.44 -17.01
C SER A 493 23.50 4.20 -17.25
N VAL A 494 23.99 4.42 -18.47
CA VAL A 494 25.43 4.31 -18.80
C VAL A 494 26.29 5.22 -17.91
N ILE A 495 25.77 6.37 -17.49
CA ILE A 495 26.50 7.35 -16.67
C ILE A 495 26.28 7.12 -15.18
N ASN A 496 25.04 6.82 -14.77
CA ASN A 496 24.63 6.87 -13.37
C ASN A 496 24.56 5.50 -12.67
N THR A 497 24.67 4.39 -13.42
CA THR A 497 24.80 3.05 -12.83
C THR A 497 26.23 2.53 -12.93
N LEU A 498 26.62 1.70 -11.97
CA LEU A 498 27.93 1.04 -12.00
C LEU A 498 28.01 -0.05 -13.07
N SER A 499 26.87 -0.69 -13.41
CA SER A 499 26.78 -1.72 -14.44
C SER A 499 26.81 -1.16 -15.87
N GLY A 500 26.29 0.06 -16.08
CA GLY A 500 26.04 0.65 -17.40
C GLY A 500 27.25 0.64 -18.34
N PRO A 501 28.44 1.11 -17.91
CA PRO A 501 29.65 1.06 -18.71
C PRO A 501 30.08 -0.36 -19.11
N TYR A 502 29.92 -1.33 -18.22
CA TYR A 502 30.27 -2.73 -18.50
C TYR A 502 29.30 -3.35 -19.50
N ILE A 503 28.00 -3.10 -19.35
CA ILE A 503 26.96 -3.53 -20.29
C ILE A 503 27.20 -2.92 -21.69
N GLN A 504 27.55 -1.63 -21.76
CA GLN A 504 27.86 -0.98 -23.03
C GLN A 504 29.10 -1.60 -23.69
N ASN A 505 30.16 -1.84 -22.90
CA ASN A 505 31.35 -2.52 -23.37
C ASN A 505 31.05 -3.95 -23.81
N PHE A 506 30.12 -4.63 -23.14
CA PHE A 506 29.68 -5.98 -23.50
C PHE A 506 29.17 -6.01 -24.94
N TYR A 507 28.17 -5.19 -25.24
CA TYR A 507 27.58 -5.15 -26.58
C TYR A 507 28.46 -4.51 -27.64
N LYS A 508 29.41 -3.64 -27.27
CA LYS A 508 30.42 -3.14 -28.20
C LYS A 508 31.29 -4.28 -28.76
N ASN A 509 31.49 -5.34 -27.97
CA ASN A 509 32.30 -6.50 -28.33
C ASN A 509 31.48 -7.71 -28.81
N ASP A 510 30.13 -7.59 -28.88
CA ASP A 510 29.23 -8.54 -29.52
C ASP A 510 29.19 -8.32 -31.05
N LEU A 511 30.32 -8.60 -31.70
CA LEU A 511 30.57 -8.24 -33.11
C LEU A 511 29.59 -8.89 -34.10
N ASN A 512 29.10 -10.09 -33.78
CA ASN A 512 28.14 -10.83 -34.61
C ASN A 512 26.68 -10.48 -34.31
N ASN A 513 26.44 -9.52 -33.41
CA ASN A 513 25.10 -9.16 -32.94
C ASN A 513 24.30 -10.38 -32.44
N PHE A 514 25.00 -11.32 -31.80
CA PHE A 514 24.43 -12.60 -31.39
C PHE A 514 23.59 -12.44 -30.12
N HIS A 515 24.07 -11.66 -29.16
CA HIS A 515 23.45 -11.57 -27.85
C HIS A 515 22.12 -10.83 -27.88
N THR A 516 21.16 -11.30 -27.08
CA THR A 516 19.91 -10.59 -26.81
C THR A 516 20.24 -9.19 -26.29
N LYS A 517 19.64 -8.16 -26.88
CA LYS A 517 19.80 -6.78 -26.43
C LYS A 517 18.86 -6.53 -25.26
N ILE A 518 19.43 -6.18 -24.11
CA ILE A 518 18.64 -5.75 -22.95
C ILE A 518 18.17 -4.30 -23.12
N LEU A 519 17.18 -3.92 -22.31
CA LEU A 519 16.69 -2.55 -22.21
C LEU A 519 16.94 -1.95 -20.84
N PHE A 520 17.29 -0.68 -20.80
CA PHE A 520 17.41 0.06 -19.54
C PHE A 520 16.04 0.56 -19.10
N THR A 521 15.60 0.13 -17.92
CA THR A 521 14.28 0.48 -17.35
C THR A 521 14.41 1.20 -16.01
N THR A 522 15.50 1.96 -15.87
CA THR A 522 15.80 2.80 -14.71
C THR A 522 16.33 4.17 -15.14
N TYR A 523 16.17 5.17 -14.29
CA TYR A 523 16.62 6.53 -14.53
C TYR A 523 16.90 7.25 -13.20
N LEU A 524 18.07 7.88 -13.07
CA LEU A 524 18.37 8.80 -11.99
C LEU A 524 18.11 10.24 -12.44
N VAL A 525 17.13 10.89 -11.81
CA VAL A 525 16.89 12.32 -11.97
C VAL A 525 17.74 13.05 -10.95
N THR A 526 18.55 14.02 -11.38
CA THR A 526 19.41 14.85 -10.53
C THR A 526 19.10 16.34 -10.70
N GLY A 527 19.72 17.19 -9.88
CA GLY A 527 19.56 18.64 -9.97
C GLY A 527 18.20 19.13 -9.48
N LEU A 528 17.53 18.35 -8.63
CA LEU A 528 16.24 18.73 -8.04
C LEU A 528 16.45 19.65 -6.82
N ASN A 529 15.38 20.34 -6.45
CA ASN A 529 15.35 21.19 -5.26
C ASN A 529 14.84 20.39 -4.06
N PRO A 530 15.35 20.66 -2.84
CA PRO A 530 14.84 20.04 -1.61
C PRO A 530 13.36 20.33 -1.39
N ASN A 531 12.66 19.43 -0.70
CA ASN A 531 11.27 19.61 -0.25
C ASN A 531 10.27 19.97 -1.38
N THR A 532 10.54 19.56 -2.62
CA THR A 532 9.81 19.99 -3.82
C THR A 532 9.08 18.82 -4.46
N ILE A 533 7.84 19.05 -4.92
CA ILE A 533 7.02 18.04 -5.59
C ILE A 533 7.34 18.04 -7.09
N TYR A 534 7.66 16.87 -7.61
CA TYR A 534 7.90 16.60 -9.02
C TYR A 534 6.92 15.55 -9.54
N THR A 535 6.78 15.48 -10.85
CA THR A 535 5.88 14.56 -11.52
C THR A 535 6.53 13.99 -12.76
N PHE A 536 6.51 12.66 -12.86
CA PHE A 536 7.23 11.91 -13.87
C PHE A 536 6.32 10.96 -14.65
N THR A 537 6.61 10.82 -15.94
CA THR A 537 6.06 9.80 -16.83
C THR A 537 7.17 9.25 -17.73
N VAL A 538 6.98 8.05 -18.25
CA VAL A 538 7.93 7.40 -19.18
C VAL A 538 7.20 6.99 -20.45
N ARG A 539 7.91 7.05 -21.58
CA ARG A 539 7.45 6.56 -22.87
C ARG A 539 8.48 5.60 -23.45
N ALA A 540 8.02 4.51 -24.04
CA ALA A 540 8.86 3.65 -24.86
C ALA A 540 9.22 4.36 -26.16
N VAL A 541 10.41 4.05 -26.70
CA VAL A 541 10.93 4.57 -27.96
C VAL A 541 11.27 3.38 -28.84
N ASP A 542 10.69 3.32 -30.03
CA ASP A 542 11.01 2.26 -31.00
C ASP A 542 12.31 2.54 -31.77
N ALA A 543 12.73 1.59 -32.60
CA ALA A 543 13.94 1.72 -33.42
C ALA A 543 13.93 2.90 -34.42
N ASN A 544 12.75 3.40 -34.80
CA ASN A 544 12.58 4.55 -35.68
C ASN A 544 12.51 5.89 -34.90
N GLY A 545 12.53 5.83 -33.57
CA GLY A 545 12.43 6.98 -32.68
C GLY A 545 10.99 7.39 -32.35
N ALA A 546 9.98 6.62 -32.76
CA ALA A 546 8.59 6.91 -32.40
C ALA A 546 8.31 6.55 -30.95
N GLU A 547 7.49 7.36 -30.27
CA GLU A 547 7.18 7.19 -28.86
C GLU A 547 5.81 6.57 -28.61
N SER A 548 5.71 5.76 -27.56
CA SER A 548 4.43 5.29 -27.03
C SER A 548 3.65 6.39 -26.30
N GLY A 549 2.43 6.06 -25.84
CA GLY A 549 1.73 6.83 -24.81
C GLY A 549 2.49 6.90 -23.48
N ASN A 550 2.05 7.80 -22.59
CA ASN A 550 2.61 7.95 -21.24
C ASN A 550 2.31 6.72 -20.38
N SER A 551 3.29 6.30 -19.58
CA SER A 551 3.08 5.42 -18.42
C SER A 551 2.10 6.03 -17.41
N ASN A 552 1.80 5.26 -16.35
CA ASN A 552 1.23 5.85 -15.13
C ASN A 552 2.12 7.00 -14.64
N GLN A 553 1.49 8.00 -14.04
CA GLN A 553 2.17 9.17 -13.52
C GLN A 553 2.68 8.88 -12.10
N VAL A 554 3.93 9.27 -11.84
CA VAL A 554 4.51 9.25 -10.49
C VAL A 554 4.67 10.66 -9.98
N VAL A 555 4.09 10.92 -8.81
CA VAL A 555 4.27 12.17 -8.06
C VAL A 555 5.19 11.86 -6.89
N VAL A 556 6.32 12.55 -6.81
CA VAL A 556 7.30 12.38 -5.75
C VAL A 556 7.61 13.72 -5.12
N LYS A 557 7.87 13.71 -3.81
CA LYS A 557 8.39 14.86 -3.08
C LYS A 557 9.82 14.56 -2.67
N THR A 558 10.78 15.39 -3.10
CA THR A 558 12.18 15.27 -2.67
C THR A 558 12.28 15.47 -1.16
N ALA A 559 13.32 14.88 -0.57
CA ALA A 559 13.56 15.00 0.86
C ALA A 559 13.84 16.46 1.26
N GLU A 560 13.60 16.79 2.52
CA GLU A 560 14.09 18.03 3.11
C GLU A 560 15.61 17.96 3.30
N ASN A 561 16.26 19.13 3.38
CA ASN A 561 17.67 19.19 3.79
C ASN A 561 17.89 18.41 5.09
N TYR A 562 19.01 17.70 5.16
CA TYR A 562 19.39 16.99 6.37
C TYR A 562 19.40 17.98 7.54
N GLY A 563 18.51 17.77 8.51
CA GLY A 563 18.44 18.62 9.69
C GLY A 563 19.71 18.58 10.53
N LYS A 564 20.48 17.48 10.43
CA LYS A 564 21.78 17.29 11.08
C LYS A 564 22.69 16.42 10.21
N ILE A 565 23.90 16.89 9.95
CA ILE A 565 25.00 16.12 9.39
C ILE A 565 26.03 15.92 10.50
N VAL A 566 26.36 14.66 10.78
CA VAL A 566 27.23 14.21 11.85
C VAL A 566 28.48 13.64 11.22
N ASP A 567 29.50 14.48 11.07
CA ASP A 567 30.82 14.04 10.62
C ASP A 567 31.53 13.33 11.77
N ILE A 568 31.97 12.09 11.54
CA ILE A 568 32.62 11.28 12.59
C ILE A 568 33.92 11.90 13.13
N THR A 569 34.60 12.76 12.36
CA THR A 569 35.82 13.45 12.80
C THR A 569 35.53 14.46 13.90
N THR A 570 34.32 15.03 13.94
CA THR A 570 33.89 15.93 15.02
C THR A 570 33.69 15.20 16.35
N PHE A 571 33.60 13.86 16.33
CA PHE A 571 33.57 13.01 17.51
C PHE A 571 34.97 12.50 17.88
N GLY A 572 36.01 12.84 17.11
CA GLY A 572 37.39 12.42 17.32
C GLY A 572 37.83 11.22 16.48
N ALA A 573 37.10 10.85 15.43
CA ALA A 573 37.50 9.72 14.59
C ALA A 573 38.74 10.10 13.74
N THR A 574 39.73 9.22 13.71
CA THR A 574 40.99 9.41 12.99
C THR A 574 41.10 8.42 11.84
N GLY A 575 41.27 8.92 10.62
CA GLY A 575 41.29 8.16 9.37
C GLY A 575 42.68 7.68 8.93
N ASP A 576 43.53 7.26 9.87
CA ASP A 576 44.93 6.85 9.68
C ASP A 576 45.11 5.36 9.32
N GLY A 577 44.04 4.56 9.38
CA GLY A 577 44.05 3.12 9.17
C GLY A 577 44.52 2.29 10.38
N THR A 578 44.89 2.93 11.49
CA THR A 578 45.46 2.28 12.68
C THR A 578 44.67 2.56 13.97
N THR A 579 44.11 3.76 14.11
CA THR A 579 43.30 4.16 15.26
C THR A 579 41.96 3.42 15.24
N LEU A 580 41.60 2.77 16.35
CA LEU A 580 40.32 2.07 16.48
C LEU A 580 39.19 3.06 16.80
N ASN A 581 38.33 3.32 15.82
CA ASN A 581 37.29 4.35 15.87
C ASN A 581 35.91 3.86 16.33
N THR A 582 35.79 2.61 16.78
CA THR A 582 34.48 1.96 17.03
C THR A 582 33.55 2.79 17.91
N GLN A 583 34.03 3.21 19.09
CA GLN A 583 33.23 3.97 20.05
C GLN A 583 32.84 5.34 19.48
N THR A 584 33.76 5.96 18.75
CA THR A 584 33.58 7.29 18.19
C THR A 584 32.53 7.29 17.08
N ILE A 585 32.62 6.34 16.15
CA ILE A 585 31.64 6.19 15.08
C ILE A 585 30.28 5.76 15.64
N GLN A 586 30.26 4.86 16.64
CA GLN A 586 29.01 4.45 17.28
C GLN A 586 28.33 5.63 18.01
N LYS A 587 29.08 6.49 18.71
CA LYS A 587 28.53 7.73 19.30
C LYS A 587 27.93 8.66 18.24
N ALA A 588 28.58 8.79 17.08
CA ALA A 588 28.03 9.58 15.97
C ALA A 588 26.68 9.00 15.49
N ILE A 589 26.61 7.67 15.32
CA ILE A 589 25.37 6.95 14.97
C ILE A 589 24.28 7.15 16.04
N ASP A 590 24.60 6.96 17.32
CA ASP A 590 23.63 7.05 18.41
C ASP A 590 23.10 8.49 18.59
N SER A 591 23.90 9.50 18.21
CA SER A 591 23.49 10.92 18.22
C SER A 591 22.43 11.29 17.17
N CYS A 592 22.07 10.35 16.28
CA CYS A 592 21.04 10.49 15.25
C CYS A 592 19.66 9.96 15.66
N SER A 593 19.49 9.45 16.89
CA SER A 593 18.31 8.68 17.33
C SER A 593 16.97 9.42 17.49
N SER A 594 16.93 10.77 17.40
CA SER A 594 15.74 11.57 17.72
C SER A 594 14.94 12.07 16.51
N SER A 595 15.26 11.66 15.28
CA SER A 595 14.61 12.21 14.09
C SER A 595 13.28 11.55 13.75
N THR A 596 12.29 12.36 13.35
CA THR A 596 10.98 11.89 12.85
C THR A 596 10.91 11.80 11.32
N SER A 597 11.92 12.30 10.60
CA SER A 597 12.00 12.22 9.12
C SER A 597 12.52 10.85 8.66
N ALA A 598 11.97 10.29 7.58
CA ALA A 598 12.45 9.03 6.99
C ALA A 598 13.92 9.09 6.51
N PHE A 599 14.48 10.28 6.29
CA PHE A 599 15.90 10.47 5.96
C PHE A 599 16.76 10.78 7.19
N GLY A 600 16.08 11.17 8.27
CA GLY A 600 16.58 11.74 9.50
C GLY A 600 17.95 12.37 9.46
N CYS A 601 18.83 11.87 10.32
CA CYS A 601 20.17 12.40 10.50
C CYS A 601 21.17 11.67 9.58
N LYS A 602 22.11 12.42 9.02
CA LYS A 602 23.18 11.85 8.20
C LYS A 602 24.46 11.69 9.02
N VAL A 603 24.96 10.47 9.15
CA VAL A 603 26.33 10.20 9.61
C VAL A 603 27.26 10.16 8.39
N LEU A 604 28.28 11.01 8.37
CA LEU A 604 29.24 11.12 7.29
C LEU A 604 30.58 10.49 7.70
N ILE A 605 31.04 9.53 6.91
CA ILE A 605 32.41 9.00 6.94
C ILE A 605 33.19 9.72 5.84
N PRO A 606 34.07 10.69 6.17
CA PRO A 606 34.82 11.44 5.17
C PRO A 606 35.96 10.60 4.56
N LYS A 607 36.72 11.20 3.64
CA LYS A 607 37.91 10.57 3.04
C LYS A 607 38.92 10.16 4.13
N GLY A 608 39.45 8.95 4.05
CA GLY A 608 40.39 8.39 5.03
C GLY A 608 40.14 6.90 5.26
N ILE A 609 41.04 6.24 5.99
CA ILE A 609 40.87 4.82 6.37
C ILE A 609 40.50 4.76 7.85
N PHE A 610 39.26 4.42 8.15
CA PHE A 610 38.74 4.36 9.52
C PHE A 610 38.67 2.91 9.97
N LEU A 611 39.63 2.49 10.81
CA LEU A 611 39.60 1.16 11.42
C LEU A 611 38.51 1.11 12.50
N SER A 612 37.66 0.10 12.50
CA SER A 612 36.55 -0.05 13.45
C SER A 612 36.25 -1.51 13.77
N GLY A 613 35.71 -1.77 14.96
CA GLY A 613 34.93 -2.97 15.23
C GLY A 613 33.49 -2.81 14.73
N PRO A 614 32.59 -3.76 15.06
CA PRO A 614 31.20 -3.73 14.64
C PRO A 614 30.47 -2.44 14.99
N LEU A 615 29.65 -1.99 14.04
CA LEU A 615 28.78 -0.82 14.18
C LEU A 615 27.32 -1.23 14.06
N PHE A 616 26.46 -0.54 14.79
CA PHE A 616 25.02 -0.84 14.87
C PHE A 616 24.22 0.41 14.50
N LEU A 617 23.59 0.35 13.33
CA LEU A 617 22.74 1.39 12.77
C LEU A 617 21.40 1.50 13.52
N ARG A 618 20.74 2.65 13.36
CA ARG A 618 19.45 3.00 13.98
C ARG A 618 18.41 3.33 12.91
N SER A 619 17.14 3.38 13.29
CA SER A 619 16.07 3.85 12.40
C SER A 619 16.26 5.33 12.03
N GLN A 620 15.62 5.77 10.93
CA GLN A 620 15.56 7.17 10.51
C GLN A 620 16.95 7.79 10.28
N MET A 621 17.82 7.12 9.52
CA MET A 621 19.18 7.62 9.30
C MET A 621 19.72 7.39 7.89
N THR A 622 20.69 8.23 7.52
CA THR A 622 21.58 8.02 6.37
C THR A 622 23.01 7.82 6.87
N PHE A 623 23.65 6.70 6.51
CA PHE A 623 25.06 6.43 6.71
C PHE A 623 25.78 6.61 5.37
N GLU A 624 26.54 7.69 5.22
CA GLU A 624 27.18 8.08 3.96
C GLU A 624 28.70 7.90 4.05
N LEU A 625 29.27 7.11 3.13
CA LEU A 625 30.72 7.00 2.92
C LEU A 625 31.12 7.88 1.74
N ALA A 626 31.84 8.96 2.02
CA ALA A 626 32.30 9.89 0.99
C ALA A 626 33.30 9.24 0.02
N ASN A 627 33.53 9.90 -1.11
CA ASN A 627 34.55 9.45 -2.06
C ASN A 627 35.94 9.37 -1.39
N GLY A 628 36.59 8.22 -1.50
CA GLY A 628 37.86 7.93 -0.84
C GLY A 628 37.78 7.60 0.65
N ALA A 629 36.58 7.44 1.21
CA ALA A 629 36.38 6.87 2.54
C ALA A 629 36.53 5.34 2.49
N ILE A 630 37.28 4.76 3.41
CA ILE A 630 37.38 3.31 3.62
C ILE A 630 37.06 3.04 5.08
N LEU A 631 35.91 2.41 5.34
CA LEU A 631 35.55 1.90 6.65
C LEU A 631 36.06 0.46 6.75
N ARG A 632 37.10 0.21 7.54
CA ARG A 632 37.80 -1.09 7.60
C ARG A 632 37.58 -1.80 8.92
N ALA A 633 37.27 -3.09 8.86
CA ALA A 633 37.16 -3.93 10.05
C ALA A 633 38.52 -4.15 10.74
N THR A 634 38.53 -4.07 12.07
CA THR A 634 39.65 -4.55 12.88
C THR A 634 39.80 -6.07 12.73
N SER A 635 41.05 -6.54 12.70
CA SER A 635 41.35 -7.98 12.68
C SER A 635 41.24 -8.63 14.08
N ASN A 636 40.96 -7.86 15.14
CA ASN A 636 40.84 -8.39 16.50
C ASN A 636 39.46 -9.03 16.73
N PRO A 637 39.37 -10.37 16.88
CA PRO A 637 38.10 -11.09 16.98
C PRO A 637 37.35 -10.77 18.28
N SER A 638 38.04 -10.38 19.36
CA SER A 638 37.40 -10.02 20.64
C SER A 638 36.51 -8.77 20.56
N LYS A 639 36.61 -8.00 19.47
CA LYS A 639 35.76 -6.83 19.22
C LYS A 639 34.41 -7.19 18.59
N PHE A 640 34.25 -8.43 18.12
CA PHE A 640 33.02 -8.90 17.49
C PHE A 640 32.17 -9.67 18.50
N PRO A 641 31.09 -9.08 19.06
CA PRO A 641 30.22 -9.80 19.97
C PRO A 641 29.51 -10.96 19.24
N ASN A 642 29.24 -12.04 19.96
CA ASN A 642 28.44 -13.14 19.45
C ASN A 642 26.96 -12.75 19.37
N GLN A 643 26.28 -13.13 18.28
CA GLN A 643 24.87 -12.83 18.05
C GLN A 643 23.97 -14.06 18.10
N TYR A 644 24.39 -15.17 17.50
CA TYR A 644 23.61 -16.40 17.43
C TYR A 644 24.49 -17.57 17.89
N GLY A 645 24.36 -17.94 19.17
CA GLY A 645 25.26 -18.90 19.81
C GLY A 645 26.71 -18.42 19.74
N ASN A 646 27.58 -19.18 19.07
CA ASN A 646 29.00 -18.85 18.90
C ASN A 646 29.29 -18.12 17.57
N THR A 647 28.27 -17.57 16.91
CA THR A 647 28.45 -16.83 15.64
C THR A 647 28.74 -15.35 15.93
N PRO A 648 29.85 -14.79 15.45
CA PRO A 648 30.16 -13.38 15.65
C PRO A 648 29.23 -12.48 14.83
N SER A 649 29.02 -11.26 15.33
CA SER A 649 28.31 -10.17 14.63
C SER A 649 28.90 -9.86 13.25
N ALA A 650 28.11 -9.24 12.38
CA ALA A 650 28.64 -8.63 11.16
C ALA A 650 29.47 -7.38 11.48
N PHE A 651 30.20 -6.85 10.51
CA PHE A 651 30.91 -5.57 10.70
C PHE A 651 29.95 -4.36 10.72
N LEU A 652 28.99 -4.30 9.80
CA LEU A 652 27.93 -3.28 9.79
C LEU A 652 26.57 -3.93 10.06
N ASN A 653 25.84 -3.47 11.08
CA ASN A 653 24.66 -4.18 11.58
C ASN A 653 23.43 -3.26 11.64
N ALA A 654 22.26 -3.82 11.33
CA ALA A 654 20.95 -3.31 11.70
C ALA A 654 20.10 -4.51 12.17
N LEU A 655 20.05 -4.78 13.48
CA LEU A 655 19.58 -6.07 14.01
C LEU A 655 18.66 -5.98 15.23
N ASN A 656 18.60 -4.82 15.91
CA ASN A 656 17.90 -4.67 17.18
C ASN A 656 16.47 -4.16 16.97
N GLY A 657 15.50 -5.07 16.92
CA GLY A 657 14.07 -4.77 16.79
C GLY A 657 13.65 -4.39 15.37
N SER A 658 12.38 -3.97 15.22
CA SER A 658 11.83 -3.53 13.93
C SER A 658 12.39 -2.15 13.55
N LEU A 659 13.53 -2.15 12.85
CA LEU A 659 14.18 -0.92 12.40
C LEU A 659 13.52 -0.40 11.12
N THR A 660 13.48 0.92 10.95
CA THR A 660 12.82 1.53 9.80
C THR A 660 13.62 2.68 9.19
N ASN A 661 13.48 2.82 7.88
CA ASN A 661 14.08 3.88 7.07
C ASN A 661 15.58 4.10 7.28
N ILE A 662 16.37 3.13 6.80
CA ILE A 662 17.84 3.16 6.83
C ILE A 662 18.36 3.38 5.41
N ARG A 663 19.34 4.27 5.25
CA ARG A 663 20.08 4.45 4.00
C ARG A 663 21.57 4.23 4.24
N VAL A 664 22.23 3.43 3.40
CA VAL A 664 23.69 3.24 3.38
C VAL A 664 24.17 3.63 1.99
N ILE A 665 24.86 4.76 1.87
CA ILE A 665 25.12 5.39 0.57
C ILE A 665 26.55 5.91 0.43
N GLY A 666 26.87 6.34 -0.78
CA GLY A 666 28.07 7.11 -1.10
C GLY A 666 29.18 6.26 -1.70
N PRO A 667 30.09 6.84 -2.49
CA PRO A 667 31.03 6.09 -3.32
C PRO A 667 32.25 5.52 -2.57
N GLY A 668 32.29 5.62 -1.25
CA GLY A 668 33.33 4.99 -0.43
C GLY A 668 33.19 3.47 -0.31
N SER A 669 34.11 2.86 0.44
CA SER A 669 34.22 1.40 0.58
C SER A 669 34.03 0.93 2.01
N VAL A 670 33.30 -0.18 2.18
CA VAL A 670 33.26 -0.98 3.40
C VAL A 670 34.17 -2.19 3.18
N ASP A 671 35.23 -2.30 3.99
CA ASP A 671 36.28 -3.29 3.88
C ASP A 671 36.26 -4.24 5.08
N GLY A 672 35.95 -5.51 4.84
CA GLY A 672 35.84 -6.53 5.89
C GLY A 672 37.16 -7.03 6.45
N ASN A 673 38.29 -6.64 5.85
CA ASN A 673 39.64 -7.06 6.25
C ASN A 673 39.75 -8.57 6.48
N GLY A 674 39.04 -9.36 5.67
CA GLY A 674 38.85 -10.79 5.88
C GLY A 674 40.03 -11.63 5.44
N TRP A 675 40.58 -11.32 4.26
CA TRP A 675 41.53 -12.15 3.53
C TRP A 675 42.68 -11.34 2.95
N LYS A 676 43.81 -12.01 2.76
CA LYS A 676 44.95 -11.45 2.03
C LYS A 676 44.59 -11.29 0.55
N LEU A 677 45.14 -10.26 -0.07
CA LEU A 677 45.08 -10.07 -1.52
C LEU A 677 45.99 -11.11 -2.19
N ALA A 678 45.46 -11.85 -3.15
CA ALA A 678 46.24 -12.79 -3.96
C ALA A 678 46.89 -12.08 -5.16
N SER A 679 46.14 -11.22 -5.84
CA SER A 679 46.64 -10.41 -6.96
C SER A 679 45.73 -9.20 -7.23
N ASN A 680 46.20 -8.27 -8.07
CA ASN A 680 45.35 -7.26 -8.69
C ASN A 680 45.19 -7.62 -10.17
N ALA A 681 43.96 -7.92 -10.57
CA ALA A 681 43.63 -8.17 -11.97
C ALA A 681 43.24 -6.87 -12.69
N ILE A 682 43.17 -6.93 -14.01
CA ILE A 682 42.60 -5.87 -14.85
C ILE A 682 41.26 -6.37 -15.39
N ASP A 683 40.20 -5.60 -15.18
CA ASP A 683 38.87 -5.94 -15.71
C ASP A 683 38.75 -5.61 -17.22
N GLU A 684 37.60 -5.94 -17.80
CA GLU A 684 37.26 -5.73 -19.22
C GLU A 684 37.12 -4.24 -19.60
N LEU A 685 37.09 -3.31 -18.64
CA LEU A 685 37.15 -1.87 -18.89
C LEU A 685 38.55 -1.29 -18.71
N GLY A 686 39.49 -2.05 -18.14
CA GLY A 686 40.89 -1.67 -17.96
C GLY A 686 41.19 -1.15 -16.57
N ARG A 687 40.29 -1.41 -15.63
CA ARG A 687 40.39 -0.95 -14.25
C ARG A 687 41.02 -2.06 -13.41
N GLN A 688 41.79 -1.66 -12.41
CA GLN A 688 42.29 -2.59 -11.40
C GLN A 688 41.12 -3.13 -10.56
N ILE A 689 41.10 -4.44 -10.34
CA ILE A 689 40.11 -5.13 -9.53
C ILE A 689 40.82 -6.12 -8.58
N PRO A 690 40.49 -6.13 -7.28
CA PRO A 690 41.17 -7.00 -6.34
C PRO A 690 40.77 -8.46 -6.53
N VAL A 691 41.75 -9.36 -6.44
CA VAL A 691 41.52 -10.80 -6.34
C VAL A 691 42.04 -11.26 -4.99
N TYR A 692 41.13 -11.64 -4.10
CA TYR A 692 41.45 -12.14 -2.77
C TYR A 692 41.81 -13.63 -2.80
N ALA A 693 42.57 -14.06 -1.79
CA ALA A 693 42.94 -15.45 -1.62
C ALA A 693 41.72 -16.36 -1.42
N LYS A 694 41.66 -17.45 -2.19
CA LYS A 694 40.60 -18.47 -2.08
C LYS A 694 40.80 -19.32 -0.84
N GLY A 695 40.13 -18.94 0.24
CA GLY A 695 40.18 -19.63 1.53
C GLY A 695 39.45 -20.97 1.59
N SER A 696 39.85 -21.83 2.52
CA SER A 696 39.21 -23.10 2.88
C SER A 696 39.41 -23.38 4.37
N PRO A 697 38.70 -24.36 4.97
CA PRO A 697 38.97 -24.79 6.34
C PRO A 697 40.45 -25.13 6.60
N SER A 698 41.15 -25.68 5.60
CA SER A 698 42.57 -26.06 5.70
C SER A 698 43.55 -24.90 5.47
N THR A 699 43.16 -23.84 4.78
CA THR A 699 44.07 -22.74 4.38
C THR A 699 43.80 -21.42 5.10
N VAL A 700 42.67 -21.31 5.82
CA VAL A 700 42.23 -20.08 6.49
C VAL A 700 43.27 -19.46 7.41
N ASN A 701 44.04 -20.29 8.14
CA ASN A 701 45.08 -19.81 9.06
C ASN A 701 46.23 -19.09 8.33
N ASN A 702 46.50 -19.44 7.08
CA ASN A 702 47.61 -18.88 6.31
C ASN A 702 47.16 -17.73 5.40
N LEU A 703 45.93 -17.78 4.89
CA LEU A 703 45.40 -16.86 3.89
C LEU A 703 44.46 -15.79 4.47
N GLY A 704 43.84 -16.07 5.62
CA GLY A 704 42.94 -15.15 6.30
C GLY A 704 43.66 -14.06 7.08
N ILE A 705 42.92 -12.98 7.37
CA ILE A 705 43.30 -11.89 8.28
C ILE A 705 42.31 -11.91 9.45
N LEU A 706 41.17 -11.22 9.36
CA LEU A 706 40.11 -11.34 10.35
C LEU A 706 39.50 -12.75 10.34
N ALA A 707 39.36 -13.36 9.15
CA ALA A 707 38.86 -14.73 9.01
C ALA A 707 39.72 -15.75 9.80
N ALA A 708 41.05 -15.65 9.71
CA ALA A 708 41.96 -16.53 10.46
C ALA A 708 41.77 -16.37 11.97
N ASN A 709 41.80 -15.12 12.45
CA ASN A 709 41.72 -14.82 13.87
C ASN A 709 40.38 -15.28 14.48
N GLN A 710 39.28 -15.10 13.76
CA GLN A 710 37.95 -15.53 14.21
C GLN A 710 37.83 -17.05 14.28
N VAL A 711 38.29 -17.76 13.25
CA VAL A 711 38.28 -19.22 13.22
C VAL A 711 39.09 -19.81 14.38
N GLN A 712 40.29 -19.27 14.63
CA GLN A 712 41.14 -19.72 15.74
C GLN A 712 40.49 -19.47 17.11
N THR A 713 39.87 -18.31 17.31
CA THR A 713 39.22 -17.94 18.59
C THR A 713 38.02 -18.82 18.91
N HIS A 714 37.33 -19.36 17.89
CA HIS A 714 36.13 -20.18 18.06
C HIS A 714 36.38 -21.67 17.77
N GLY A 715 37.52 -22.19 18.23
CA GLY A 715 37.80 -23.63 18.20
C GLY A 715 38.00 -24.20 16.80
N ASN A 716 38.57 -23.43 15.87
CA ASN A 716 38.77 -23.79 14.46
C ASN A 716 37.48 -24.06 13.68
N ASN A 717 36.35 -23.51 14.12
CA ASN A 717 35.11 -23.58 13.35
C ASN A 717 35.15 -22.61 12.15
N TYR A 718 35.26 -23.13 10.93
CA TYR A 718 35.33 -22.31 9.71
C TYR A 718 34.11 -21.39 9.47
N TYR A 719 32.95 -21.73 10.04
CA TYR A 719 31.72 -20.95 9.92
C TYR A 719 31.59 -19.84 10.97
N SER A 720 32.54 -19.72 11.89
CA SER A 720 32.59 -18.65 12.91
C SER A 720 33.18 -17.33 12.38
N ARG A 721 33.01 -17.04 11.08
CA ARG A 721 33.52 -15.83 10.43
C ARG A 721 32.42 -14.76 10.33
N SER A 722 32.78 -13.50 10.48
CA SER A 722 31.83 -12.39 10.38
C SER A 722 31.40 -12.10 8.94
N ARG A 723 30.10 -11.83 8.78
CA ARG A 723 29.57 -11.16 7.58
C ARG A 723 30.04 -9.70 7.51
N LEU A 724 30.05 -9.11 6.32
CA LEU A 724 30.43 -7.71 6.17
C LEU A 724 29.33 -6.75 6.63
N ALA A 725 28.10 -6.97 6.18
CA ALA A 725 26.94 -6.19 6.57
C ALA A 725 25.71 -7.10 6.75
N ASN A 726 24.89 -6.82 7.77
CA ASN A 726 23.70 -7.60 8.06
C ASN A 726 22.54 -6.67 8.46
N PHE A 727 21.44 -6.73 7.70
CA PHE A 727 20.23 -5.94 7.90
C PHE A 727 19.07 -6.89 8.14
N ASN A 728 18.72 -7.07 9.42
CA ASN A 728 17.62 -7.93 9.83
C ASN A 728 16.46 -7.09 10.37
N PHE A 729 15.22 -7.52 10.08
CA PHE A 729 14.00 -6.85 10.56
C PHE A 729 13.89 -5.38 10.14
N VAL A 730 14.47 -5.01 8.99
CA VAL A 730 14.45 -3.63 8.49
C VAL A 730 13.27 -3.44 7.55
N THR A 731 12.44 -2.43 7.81
CA THR A 731 11.42 -1.95 6.87
C THR A 731 11.85 -0.64 6.23
N ASN A 732 11.93 -0.62 4.89
CA ASN A 732 12.48 0.48 4.09
C ASN A 732 14.00 0.63 4.29
N LEU A 733 14.75 -0.01 3.40
CA LEU A 733 16.22 0.06 3.34
C LEU A 733 16.64 0.51 1.94
N HIS A 734 17.59 1.44 1.86
CA HIS A 734 18.25 1.79 0.60
C HIS A 734 19.76 1.64 0.74
N ILE A 735 20.37 0.84 -0.13
CA ILE A 735 21.82 0.74 -0.30
C ILE A 735 22.14 1.27 -1.70
N GLY A 736 23.03 2.25 -1.81
CA GLY A 736 23.30 2.85 -3.12
C GLY A 736 24.34 3.97 -3.12
N GLY A 737 24.20 4.91 -4.06
CA GLY A 737 25.12 6.04 -4.20
C GLY A 737 26.54 5.64 -4.64
N GLY A 738 26.70 4.46 -5.24
CA GLY A 738 28.00 3.97 -5.73
C GLY A 738 28.86 3.25 -4.68
N ILE A 739 28.29 2.91 -3.52
CA ILE A 739 29.03 2.25 -2.43
C ILE A 739 29.66 0.93 -2.87
N THR A 740 30.85 0.65 -2.33
CA THR A 740 31.61 -0.56 -2.62
C THR A 740 31.77 -1.43 -1.37
N PHE A 741 31.44 -2.72 -1.49
CA PHE A 741 31.70 -3.73 -0.47
C PHE A 741 32.87 -4.62 -0.90
N ILE A 742 33.89 -4.72 -0.05
CA ILE A 742 35.11 -5.47 -0.34
C ILE A 742 35.57 -6.35 0.84
N ASN A 743 36.31 -7.40 0.51
CA ASN A 743 37.08 -8.23 1.45
C ASN A 743 36.31 -8.75 2.70
N PRO A 744 35.08 -9.30 2.56
CA PRO A 744 34.36 -9.87 3.70
C PRO A 744 35.14 -11.03 4.33
N SER A 745 34.99 -11.26 5.64
CA SER A 745 35.54 -12.49 6.26
C SER A 745 34.73 -13.72 5.86
N MET A 746 33.42 -13.57 5.70
CA MET A 746 32.46 -14.58 5.23
C MET A 746 31.60 -14.00 4.10
N THR A 747 30.26 -13.99 4.25
CA THR A 747 29.35 -13.40 3.27
C THR A 747 29.29 -11.88 3.37
N THR A 748 28.80 -11.22 2.31
CA THR A 748 28.88 -9.76 2.20
C THR A 748 27.68 -9.05 2.79
N VAL A 749 26.55 -8.92 2.08
CA VAL A 749 25.35 -8.23 2.56
C VAL A 749 24.25 -9.25 2.84
N GLY A 750 23.90 -9.44 4.11
CA GLY A 750 22.77 -10.26 4.54
C GLY A 750 21.49 -9.45 4.75
N LEU A 751 20.37 -9.97 4.24
CA LEU A 751 19.02 -9.49 4.48
C LEU A 751 18.19 -10.63 5.10
N ALA A 752 17.68 -10.44 6.32
CA ALA A 752 16.75 -11.39 6.93
C ALA A 752 15.50 -10.67 7.44
N ASP A 753 14.32 -11.28 7.24
CA ASP A 753 13.05 -10.78 7.80
C ASP A 753 12.79 -9.29 7.49
N SER A 754 13.29 -8.81 6.35
CA SER A 754 13.29 -7.40 5.96
C SER A 754 12.30 -7.14 4.81
N LYS A 755 11.83 -5.90 4.71
CA LYS A 755 10.79 -5.52 3.74
C LYS A 755 11.09 -4.17 3.09
N ASN A 756 10.76 -4.04 1.81
CA ASN A 756 10.94 -2.82 1.02
C ASN A 756 12.42 -2.40 0.96
N VAL A 757 13.24 -3.19 0.27
CA VAL A 757 14.68 -2.94 0.15
C VAL A 757 15.01 -2.51 -1.27
N SER A 758 15.83 -1.48 -1.43
CA SER A 758 16.42 -1.13 -2.72
C SER A 758 17.95 -1.15 -2.63
N ILE A 759 18.58 -1.86 -3.56
CA ILE A 759 20.03 -1.96 -3.73
C ILE A 759 20.30 -1.46 -5.15
N ILE A 760 20.75 -0.21 -5.28
CA ILE A 760 20.83 0.48 -6.57
C ILE A 760 22.23 1.02 -6.80
N SER A 761 22.85 0.59 -7.89
CA SER A 761 24.20 1.02 -8.28
C SER A 761 25.20 0.80 -7.13
N VAL A 762 25.34 -0.47 -6.72
CA VAL A 762 26.28 -0.93 -5.69
C VAL A 762 27.37 -1.79 -6.33
N ARG A 763 28.58 -1.74 -5.78
CA ARG A 763 29.73 -2.55 -6.23
C ARG A 763 30.06 -3.63 -5.21
N PHE A 764 30.11 -4.88 -5.64
CA PHE A 764 30.60 -6.00 -4.85
C PHE A 764 31.90 -6.50 -5.47
N GLN A 765 33.02 -6.41 -4.74
CA GLN A 765 34.33 -6.87 -5.20
C GLN A 765 34.92 -7.77 -4.11
N THR A 766 34.56 -9.05 -4.19
CA THR A 766 34.88 -10.07 -3.17
C THR A 766 35.47 -11.34 -3.77
N TYR A 767 35.67 -11.39 -5.09
CA TYR A 767 36.35 -12.49 -5.75
C TYR A 767 37.79 -12.67 -5.23
N ASN A 768 38.28 -13.85 -4.84
CA ASN A 768 37.69 -15.18 -4.90
C ASN A 768 37.46 -15.78 -3.49
N ILE A 769 36.86 -14.99 -2.59
CA ILE A 769 36.63 -15.38 -1.19
C ILE A 769 35.58 -16.50 -1.11
N ASN A 770 35.93 -17.60 -0.46
CA ASN A 770 35.00 -18.70 -0.22
C ASN A 770 33.88 -18.28 0.76
N ASN A 771 32.62 -18.52 0.36
CA ASN A 771 31.41 -17.94 0.97
C ASN A 771 31.34 -16.41 0.89
N GLY A 772 32.06 -15.81 -0.06
CA GLY A 772 32.10 -14.37 -0.30
C GLY A 772 30.96 -13.89 -1.19
N ASP A 773 29.74 -14.36 -0.94
CA ASP A 773 28.51 -14.03 -1.66
C ASP A 773 28.29 -12.51 -1.69
N GLY A 774 27.68 -11.98 -2.74
CA GLY A 774 27.37 -10.56 -2.83
C GLY A 774 26.22 -10.15 -1.91
N ILE A 775 25.05 -10.76 -2.12
CA ILE A 775 23.84 -10.50 -1.34
C ILE A 775 23.20 -11.83 -0.94
N ASP A 776 23.01 -12.06 0.35
CA ASP A 776 22.21 -13.16 0.90
C ASP A 776 20.82 -12.65 1.30
N ILE A 777 19.77 -13.29 0.80
CA ILE A 777 18.38 -12.93 1.08
C ILE A 777 17.67 -14.10 1.76
N GLY A 778 17.18 -13.87 2.97
CA GLY A 778 16.30 -14.79 3.69
C GLY A 778 15.02 -14.13 4.17
N ARG A 779 13.91 -14.88 4.16
CA ARG A 779 12.57 -14.52 4.68
C ARG A 779 12.16 -13.05 4.49
N SER A 780 12.52 -12.45 3.35
CA SER A 780 12.39 -11.02 3.10
C SER A 780 11.49 -10.75 1.88
N SER A 781 10.91 -9.55 1.79
CA SER A 781 9.99 -9.23 0.71
C SER A 781 10.11 -7.84 0.10
N ASN A 782 9.75 -7.72 -1.19
CA ASN A 782 9.82 -6.47 -1.97
C ASN A 782 11.24 -5.91 -2.02
N ILE A 783 12.14 -6.62 -2.73
CA ILE A 783 13.55 -6.26 -2.86
C ILE A 783 13.84 -5.91 -4.32
N GLN A 784 14.47 -4.76 -4.54
CA GLN A 784 14.89 -4.30 -5.87
C GLN A 784 16.41 -4.20 -5.96
N ILE A 785 17.01 -4.95 -6.86
CA ILE A 785 18.45 -4.98 -7.12
C ILE A 785 18.69 -4.48 -8.55
N ILE A 786 19.14 -3.24 -8.66
CA ILE A 786 19.16 -2.50 -9.93
C ILE A 786 20.55 -1.91 -10.20
N GLY A 787 21.04 -2.04 -11.44
CA GLY A 787 22.19 -1.24 -11.89
C GLY A 787 23.53 -1.56 -11.23
N SER A 788 23.64 -2.69 -10.52
CA SER A 788 24.79 -3.02 -9.67
C SER A 788 25.82 -3.88 -10.40
N PHE A 789 27.07 -3.84 -9.92
CA PHE A 789 28.20 -4.59 -10.44
C PHE A 789 28.63 -5.65 -9.40
N PHE A 790 28.71 -6.90 -9.83
CA PHE A 790 29.09 -8.03 -8.99
C PHE A 790 30.36 -8.69 -9.52
N ASP A 791 31.36 -8.85 -8.68
CA ASP A 791 32.55 -9.68 -8.90
C ASP A 791 32.85 -10.40 -7.58
N THR A 792 32.20 -11.55 -7.38
CA THR A 792 32.06 -12.19 -6.08
C THR A 792 32.77 -13.54 -5.99
N GLY A 793 33.20 -13.91 -4.78
CA GLY A 793 33.88 -15.19 -4.53
C GLY A 793 32.95 -16.38 -4.37
N ASP A 794 31.65 -16.14 -4.21
CA ASP A 794 30.58 -17.15 -4.23
C ASP A 794 29.39 -16.62 -5.07
N ASP A 795 28.16 -17.02 -4.78
CA ASP A 795 26.97 -16.54 -5.50
C ASP A 795 26.86 -15.01 -5.46
N CYS A 796 26.54 -14.37 -6.60
CA CYS A 796 26.39 -12.92 -6.64
C CYS A 796 25.17 -12.48 -5.82
N ILE A 797 24.07 -13.22 -5.96
CA ILE A 797 22.83 -13.05 -5.19
C ILE A 797 22.34 -14.45 -4.80
N ALA A 798 22.35 -14.75 -3.50
CA ALA A 798 21.84 -16.00 -2.93
C ALA A 798 20.50 -15.77 -2.24
N MET A 799 19.53 -16.66 -2.47
CA MET A 799 18.21 -16.63 -1.83
C MET A 799 17.97 -17.94 -1.10
N GLY A 800 17.65 -17.89 0.20
CA GLY A 800 17.44 -19.08 1.02
C GLY A 800 16.76 -18.80 2.36
N THR A 801 16.03 -19.78 2.88
CA THR A 801 15.20 -19.69 4.09
C THR A 801 15.52 -20.73 5.17
N GLY A 802 16.49 -21.61 4.94
CA GLY A 802 16.83 -22.73 5.82
C GLY A 802 16.21 -24.05 5.36
N CYS A 803 16.42 -25.14 6.12
CA CYS A 803 15.89 -26.49 5.85
C CYS A 803 15.35 -27.10 7.15
N GLY A 804 14.37 -28.01 7.06
CA GLY A 804 13.95 -28.82 8.23
C GLY A 804 12.46 -29.19 8.25
N SER A 805 12.02 -29.77 9.36
CA SER A 805 10.64 -30.27 9.56
C SER A 805 9.58 -29.18 9.49
N ASN A 806 10.00 -27.93 9.72
CA ASN A 806 9.14 -26.75 9.71
C ASN A 806 9.16 -26.02 8.36
N ALA A 807 9.78 -26.59 7.32
CA ALA A 807 9.75 -26.06 5.97
C ALA A 807 8.32 -25.71 5.52
N GLY A 808 8.12 -24.49 5.05
CA GLY A 808 6.85 -23.97 4.57
C GLY A 808 5.97 -23.35 5.66
N GLN A 809 6.46 -23.31 6.92
CA GLN A 809 5.77 -22.63 8.02
C GLN A 809 6.24 -21.18 8.20
N GLY A 810 7.46 -20.84 7.76
CA GLY A 810 7.99 -19.48 7.80
C GLY A 810 7.58 -18.62 6.61
N ALA A 811 7.91 -17.33 6.69
CA ALA A 811 7.71 -16.41 5.57
C ALA A 811 8.69 -16.71 4.43
N PRO A 812 8.23 -16.79 3.17
CA PRO A 812 9.11 -17.03 2.02
C PRO A 812 9.98 -15.81 1.71
N VAL A 813 11.04 -16.02 0.93
CA VAL A 813 11.64 -14.94 0.14
C VAL A 813 10.68 -14.63 -1.01
N GLN A 814 10.16 -13.40 -1.11
CA GLN A 814 9.16 -13.09 -2.13
C GLN A 814 9.20 -11.68 -2.71
N CYS A 815 8.70 -11.51 -3.93
CA CYS A 815 8.68 -10.23 -4.64
C CYS A 815 10.09 -9.64 -4.83
N ILE A 816 10.93 -10.31 -5.61
CA ILE A 816 12.30 -9.88 -5.88
C ILE A 816 12.42 -9.40 -7.33
N LEU A 817 12.94 -8.19 -7.54
CA LEU A 817 13.24 -7.63 -8.86
C LEU A 817 14.76 -7.50 -9.03
N ILE A 818 15.33 -8.14 -10.03
CA ILE A 818 16.76 -8.12 -10.35
C ILE A 818 16.93 -7.65 -11.79
N LYS A 819 17.39 -6.41 -12.00
CA LYS A 819 17.54 -5.88 -13.36
C LYS A 819 18.66 -4.89 -13.62
N ASN A 820 19.07 -4.80 -14.88
CA ASN A 820 20.13 -3.91 -15.35
C ASN A 820 21.45 -4.09 -14.58
N ASN A 821 21.72 -5.28 -14.04
CA ASN A 821 22.96 -5.61 -13.34
C ASN A 821 23.99 -6.22 -14.29
N TYR A 822 25.25 -6.10 -13.90
CA TYR A 822 26.37 -6.76 -14.55
C TYR A 822 27.02 -7.74 -13.58
N PHE A 823 26.84 -9.02 -13.84
CA PHE A 823 27.42 -10.12 -13.09
C PHE A 823 28.73 -10.55 -13.76
N ARG A 824 29.86 -10.29 -13.10
CA ARG A 824 31.19 -10.69 -13.57
C ARG A 824 31.52 -12.10 -13.06
N HIS A 825 32.48 -12.26 -12.15
CA HIS A 825 32.66 -13.54 -11.45
C HIS A 825 31.59 -13.78 -10.39
N GLY A 826 31.28 -15.06 -10.16
CA GLY A 826 30.44 -15.54 -9.07
C GLY A 826 29.90 -16.95 -9.33
N HIS A 827 29.57 -17.69 -8.27
CA HIS A 827 29.08 -19.06 -8.37
C HIS A 827 27.67 -19.16 -8.98
N GLY A 828 26.93 -18.06 -9.06
CA GLY A 828 25.62 -17.95 -9.70
C GLY A 828 25.26 -16.48 -9.82
N ALA A 829 24.82 -16.03 -11.01
CA ALA A 829 24.42 -14.65 -11.19
C ALA A 829 23.23 -14.32 -10.26
N PRO A 830 22.11 -15.04 -10.37
CA PRO A 830 21.28 -15.30 -9.19
C PRO A 830 21.20 -16.80 -8.88
N ALA A 831 21.33 -17.12 -7.60
CA ALA A 831 21.17 -18.44 -7.04
C ALA A 831 19.90 -18.52 -6.16
N PHE A 832 19.02 -19.45 -6.50
CA PHE A 832 17.76 -19.75 -5.85
C PHE A 832 17.91 -21.04 -5.06
N GLY A 833 18.16 -20.90 -3.76
CA GLY A 833 18.14 -21.99 -2.80
C GLY A 833 19.52 -22.45 -2.33
N GLY A 834 19.59 -23.75 -2.02
CA GLY A 834 20.59 -24.41 -1.20
C GLY A 834 19.85 -24.91 0.03
N SER A 835 19.28 -23.95 0.77
CA SER A 835 18.33 -24.22 1.84
C SER A 835 17.08 -23.34 1.66
N ALA A 836 16.04 -23.86 0.99
CA ALA A 836 14.85 -23.10 0.58
C ALA A 836 13.53 -23.61 1.20
N GLY A 837 13.58 -24.08 2.45
CA GLY A 837 12.48 -24.76 3.14
C GLY A 837 11.18 -23.97 3.19
N ASP A 838 11.23 -22.66 3.48
CA ASP A 838 10.02 -21.80 3.50
C ASP A 838 9.63 -21.26 2.11
N GLY A 839 10.42 -21.59 1.09
CA GLY A 839 10.15 -21.24 -0.30
C GLY A 839 10.71 -19.88 -0.74
N ILE A 840 10.94 -19.80 -2.05
CA ILE A 840 11.29 -18.59 -2.79
C ILE A 840 10.22 -18.40 -3.85
N LYS A 841 9.59 -17.21 -3.94
CA LYS A 841 8.52 -17.01 -4.93
C LYS A 841 8.38 -15.61 -5.47
N ASP A 842 7.72 -15.47 -6.61
CA ASP A 842 7.47 -14.17 -7.24
C ASP A 842 8.79 -13.42 -7.47
N VAL A 843 9.62 -13.90 -8.39
CA VAL A 843 10.91 -13.29 -8.73
C VAL A 843 10.98 -12.96 -10.21
N LEU A 844 11.39 -11.72 -10.52
CA LEU A 844 11.67 -11.26 -11.88
C LEU A 844 13.14 -10.92 -12.03
N VAL A 845 13.82 -11.68 -12.88
CA VAL A 845 15.20 -11.43 -13.32
C VAL A 845 15.16 -10.96 -14.76
N GLU A 846 15.38 -9.67 -15.02
CA GLU A 846 15.29 -9.15 -16.38
C GLU A 846 16.41 -8.17 -16.74
N ASP A 847 16.78 -8.11 -18.02
CA ASP A 847 17.75 -7.13 -18.52
C ASP A 847 19.10 -7.16 -17.80
N ASN A 848 19.69 -8.33 -17.63
CA ASN A 848 21.00 -8.47 -16.99
C ASN A 848 22.04 -9.02 -17.98
N VAL A 849 23.31 -8.74 -17.69
CA VAL A 849 24.44 -9.33 -18.38
C VAL A 849 25.22 -10.19 -17.38
N ALA A 850 25.57 -11.41 -17.78
CA ALA A 850 26.49 -12.29 -17.06
C ALA A 850 27.73 -12.54 -17.93
N PHE A 851 28.91 -12.28 -17.37
CA PHE A 851 30.19 -12.37 -18.05
C PHE A 851 31.21 -13.00 -17.12
N LEU A 852 31.73 -14.20 -17.44
CA LEU A 852 32.64 -14.93 -16.53
C LEU A 852 31.96 -15.42 -15.23
N THR A 853 30.65 -15.63 -15.18
CA THR A 853 30.06 -16.30 -14.01
C THR A 853 30.30 -17.80 -14.11
N ASP A 854 30.36 -18.52 -12.99
CA ASP A 854 30.35 -19.99 -13.05
C ASP A 854 28.99 -20.48 -13.52
N ASN A 855 27.92 -19.94 -12.93
CA ASN A 855 26.56 -20.25 -13.35
C ASN A 855 25.80 -18.98 -13.71
N GLY A 856 24.88 -19.10 -14.67
CA GLY A 856 23.96 -18.03 -15.00
C GLY A 856 22.84 -18.01 -13.97
N ILE A 857 21.70 -18.60 -14.32
CA ILE A 857 20.56 -18.74 -13.41
C ILE A 857 20.64 -20.11 -12.74
N ARG A 858 20.76 -20.11 -11.41
CA ARG A 858 21.04 -21.33 -10.65
C ARG A 858 19.93 -21.63 -9.65
N PHE A 859 19.27 -22.77 -9.78
CA PHE A 859 18.34 -23.32 -8.80
C PHE A 859 18.97 -24.53 -8.12
N LYS A 860 18.98 -24.54 -6.79
CA LYS A 860 19.61 -25.60 -5.98
C LYS A 860 18.78 -25.90 -4.74
N SER A 861 18.53 -27.16 -4.44
CA SER A 861 17.89 -27.63 -3.21
C SER A 861 18.14 -29.13 -3.01
N SER A 862 17.67 -29.69 -1.90
CA SER A 862 17.59 -31.13 -1.65
C SER A 862 16.16 -31.52 -1.26
N PRO A 863 15.65 -32.73 -1.56
CA PRO A 863 14.24 -33.05 -1.32
C PRO A 863 13.89 -32.92 0.16
N GLN A 864 14.82 -33.28 1.05
CA GLN A 864 14.64 -33.24 2.51
C GLN A 864 14.59 -31.81 3.08
N CYS A 865 15.00 -30.79 2.33
CA CYS A 865 14.91 -29.39 2.76
C CYS A 865 13.49 -28.84 2.72
N GLY A 866 12.62 -29.38 1.86
CA GLY A 866 11.29 -28.85 1.60
C GLY A 866 11.30 -27.51 0.85
N GLY A 867 10.10 -27.00 0.55
CA GLY A 867 9.93 -25.71 -0.13
C GLY A 867 10.47 -25.72 -1.57
N GLY A 868 11.45 -24.86 -1.85
CA GLY A 868 12.06 -24.68 -3.17
C GLY A 868 11.76 -23.31 -3.78
N ALA A 869 11.57 -23.24 -5.09
CA ALA A 869 11.36 -21.98 -5.81
C ALA A 869 10.14 -22.05 -6.74
N GLN A 870 9.31 -21.02 -6.74
CA GLN A 870 8.13 -20.97 -7.60
C GLN A 870 7.84 -19.60 -8.20
N ASN A 871 7.18 -19.55 -9.35
CA ASN A 871 6.80 -18.30 -10.02
C ASN A 871 8.01 -17.36 -10.26
N VAL A 872 9.02 -17.89 -10.95
CA VAL A 872 10.25 -17.17 -11.31
C VAL A 872 10.26 -16.91 -12.81
N TYR A 873 10.36 -15.64 -13.17
CA TYR A 873 10.48 -15.17 -14.54
C TYR A 873 11.89 -14.66 -14.78
N ALA A 874 12.62 -15.28 -15.69
CA ALA A 874 13.89 -14.76 -16.16
C ALA A 874 13.80 -14.39 -17.64
N ARG A 875 14.16 -13.17 -18.01
CA ARG A 875 14.05 -12.74 -19.41
C ARG A 875 15.08 -11.72 -19.84
N ASP A 876 15.40 -11.72 -21.14
CA ASP A 876 16.31 -10.73 -21.73
C ASP A 876 17.67 -10.72 -21.01
N ILE A 877 18.33 -11.88 -20.97
CA ILE A 877 19.63 -12.02 -20.31
C ILE A 877 20.68 -12.40 -21.36
N ALA A 878 21.78 -11.65 -21.39
CA ALA A 878 22.94 -11.97 -22.21
C ALA A 878 24.04 -12.59 -21.36
N MET A 879 24.55 -13.74 -21.78
CA MET A 879 25.53 -14.52 -21.03
C MET A 879 26.72 -14.85 -21.93
N GLN A 880 27.94 -14.57 -21.47
CA GLN A 880 29.16 -14.93 -22.18
C GLN A 880 30.19 -15.55 -21.25
N SER A 881 30.82 -16.63 -21.71
CA SER A 881 31.81 -17.40 -20.95
C SER A 881 31.28 -17.83 -19.57
N VAL A 882 30.05 -18.34 -19.52
CA VAL A 882 29.46 -18.85 -18.28
C VAL A 882 29.85 -20.31 -18.07
N GLY A 883 30.53 -20.60 -16.96
CA GLY A 883 30.93 -21.97 -16.60
C GLY A 883 32.01 -22.56 -17.49
N SER A 884 32.68 -21.76 -18.32
CA SER A 884 33.77 -22.21 -19.18
C SER A 884 34.82 -21.12 -19.30
N TYR A 885 36.02 -21.40 -18.80
CA TYR A 885 37.19 -20.56 -19.00
C TYR A 885 38.21 -21.33 -19.85
N ASN A 886 38.21 -21.10 -21.16
CA ASN A 886 39.44 -21.24 -21.94
C ASN A 886 40.09 -19.88 -22.07
N ASN A 887 41.32 -19.85 -22.58
CA ASN A 887 41.90 -18.61 -23.09
C ASN A 887 41.01 -18.06 -24.21
N PHE A 888 40.42 -16.89 -24.00
CA PHE A 888 39.65 -16.19 -25.02
C PHE A 888 39.97 -14.70 -25.05
N THR A 889 39.77 -14.10 -26.22
CA THR A 889 39.97 -12.66 -26.40
C THR A 889 38.64 -11.94 -26.38
N PHE A 890 38.55 -10.89 -25.57
CA PHE A 890 37.40 -10.00 -25.51
C PHE A 890 37.85 -8.55 -25.41
N GLY A 891 37.38 -7.69 -26.30
CA GLY A 891 37.83 -6.30 -26.38
C GLY A 891 39.34 -6.13 -26.57
N GLY A 892 39.96 -7.05 -27.31
CA GLY A 892 41.42 -7.06 -27.54
C GLY A 892 42.26 -7.52 -26.34
N ARG A 893 41.63 -8.02 -25.26
CA ARG A 893 42.33 -8.55 -24.08
C ARG A 893 42.15 -10.04 -23.95
N GLN A 894 43.21 -10.74 -23.57
CA GLN A 894 43.18 -12.16 -23.23
C GLN A 894 42.63 -12.35 -21.81
N PHE A 895 41.68 -13.27 -21.68
CA PHE A 895 41.16 -13.75 -20.41
C PHE A 895 41.59 -15.21 -20.24
N SER A 896 42.25 -15.51 -19.13
CA SER A 896 42.72 -16.86 -18.75
C SER A 896 42.15 -17.19 -17.37
N GLY A 897 41.57 -18.38 -17.17
CA GLY A 897 40.95 -18.75 -15.90
C GLY A 897 40.93 -20.25 -15.62
N ASP A 898 40.69 -20.62 -14.36
CA ASP A 898 40.45 -22.00 -13.91
C ASP A 898 39.16 -22.54 -14.55
N THR A 899 39.18 -23.76 -15.09
CA THR A 899 37.96 -24.42 -15.59
C THR A 899 37.04 -24.76 -14.42
N THR A 900 35.93 -24.03 -14.28
CA THR A 900 34.83 -24.40 -13.38
C THR A 900 33.80 -25.27 -14.11
N ALA A 901 33.08 -26.11 -13.37
CA ALA A 901 32.09 -27.03 -13.93
C ALA A 901 30.69 -26.41 -14.02
N GLY A 902 30.57 -25.08 -14.13
CA GLY A 902 29.28 -24.39 -14.05
C GLY A 902 28.50 -24.33 -15.38
N HIS A 903 27.26 -23.84 -15.34
CA HIS A 903 26.34 -23.79 -16.48
C HIS A 903 25.48 -22.51 -16.53
N PRO A 904 25.06 -22.09 -17.75
CA PRO A 904 24.14 -20.97 -17.93
C PRO A 904 22.80 -21.11 -17.20
N PHE A 905 22.25 -22.32 -17.18
CA PHE A 905 21.01 -22.65 -16.50
C PHE A 905 21.21 -23.92 -15.68
N VAL A 906 21.01 -23.83 -14.38
CA VAL A 906 21.15 -24.96 -13.46
C VAL A 906 19.86 -25.14 -12.70
N PHE A 907 19.41 -26.39 -12.64
CA PHE A 907 18.37 -26.85 -11.74
C PHE A 907 18.94 -28.11 -11.08
N MET A 908 18.91 -28.16 -9.76
CA MET A 908 19.52 -29.23 -8.99
C MET A 908 18.70 -29.49 -7.74
N LEU A 909 18.05 -30.65 -7.66
CA LEU A 909 17.29 -31.10 -6.49
C LEU A 909 18.09 -32.10 -5.64
N ASP A 910 19.34 -32.41 -5.99
CA ASP A 910 20.26 -33.29 -5.26
C ASP A 910 21.51 -32.54 -4.78
N TYR A 911 21.38 -31.24 -4.47
CA TYR A 911 22.51 -30.36 -4.21
C TYR A 911 23.39 -30.77 -3.03
N ASP A 912 22.81 -31.38 -1.98
CA ASP A 912 23.54 -31.85 -0.80
C ASP A 912 23.34 -33.36 -0.57
N SER A 913 24.45 -34.10 -0.55
CA SER A 913 24.49 -35.55 -0.31
C SER A 913 24.30 -35.95 1.15
N ASN A 914 24.37 -35.00 2.10
CA ASN A 914 24.15 -35.25 3.53
C ASN A 914 23.12 -34.26 4.11
N PRO A 915 21.87 -34.30 3.60
CA PRO A 915 20.93 -33.20 3.72
C PRO A 915 20.51 -32.98 5.17
N SER A 916 20.67 -31.74 5.65
CA SER A 916 20.16 -31.27 6.93
C SER A 916 18.65 -30.99 6.83
N GLY A 917 17.82 -32.04 6.79
CA GLY A 917 16.38 -31.84 6.70
C GLY A 917 15.54 -33.11 6.83
N ASN A 918 14.28 -32.91 7.22
CA ASN A 918 13.24 -33.94 7.35
C ASN A 918 11.87 -33.34 6.96
N ALA A 919 11.86 -32.49 5.93
CA ALA A 919 10.65 -31.85 5.45
C ALA A 919 9.59 -32.88 5.03
N LYS A 920 8.34 -32.61 5.41
CA LYS A 920 7.19 -33.50 5.10
C LYS A 920 6.83 -33.49 3.62
N ILE A 921 7.00 -32.33 2.97
CA ILE A 921 6.79 -32.12 1.55
C ILE A 921 8.16 -31.88 0.93
N PRO A 922 8.58 -32.69 -0.06
CA PRO A 922 9.88 -32.50 -0.71
C PRO A 922 10.04 -31.15 -1.38
N ALA A 923 11.28 -30.66 -1.49
CA ALA A 923 11.57 -29.45 -2.24
C ALA A 923 11.20 -29.59 -3.72
N GLN A 924 10.66 -28.52 -4.33
CA GLN A 924 10.23 -28.50 -5.72
C GLN A 924 10.59 -27.16 -6.39
N PHE A 925 10.85 -27.21 -7.69
CA PHE A 925 10.88 -26.03 -8.55
C PHE A 925 9.63 -26.03 -9.42
N LYS A 926 8.89 -24.90 -9.45
CA LYS A 926 7.59 -24.83 -10.10
C LYS A 926 7.37 -23.49 -10.82
N ASP A 927 6.66 -23.49 -11.94
CA ASP A 927 6.27 -22.26 -12.64
C ASP A 927 7.47 -21.35 -12.95
N ILE A 928 8.55 -21.95 -13.46
CA ILE A 928 9.76 -21.23 -13.85
C ILE A 928 9.70 -20.96 -15.36
N THR A 929 9.86 -19.70 -15.74
CA THR A 929 9.77 -19.27 -17.14
C THR A 929 11.04 -18.49 -17.51
N ILE A 930 11.78 -18.99 -18.49
CA ILE A 930 13.01 -18.38 -18.99
C ILE A 930 12.81 -18.00 -20.47
N THR A 931 12.96 -16.72 -20.81
CA THR A 931 12.62 -16.23 -22.16
C THR A 931 13.63 -15.25 -22.75
N ARG A 932 13.91 -15.33 -24.06
CA ARG A 932 14.82 -14.41 -24.76
C ARG A 932 16.20 -14.30 -24.11
N CYS A 933 16.81 -15.42 -23.75
CA CYS A 933 18.18 -15.45 -23.24
C CYS A 933 19.16 -15.88 -24.33
N SER A 934 20.37 -15.33 -24.29
CA SER A 934 21.46 -15.68 -25.21
C SER A 934 22.70 -16.11 -24.43
N VAL A 935 23.35 -17.18 -24.87
CA VAL A 935 24.53 -17.77 -24.23
C VAL A 935 25.60 -18.02 -25.29
N ASP A 936 26.79 -17.46 -25.11
CA ASP A 936 27.99 -17.82 -25.86
C ASP A 936 29.07 -18.35 -24.91
N ASN A 937 29.30 -19.66 -24.93
CA ASN A 937 30.21 -20.33 -24.00
C ASN A 937 31.38 -20.94 -24.77
N ILE A 938 32.62 -20.61 -24.47
CA ILE A 938 33.74 -20.95 -25.36
C ILE A 938 34.14 -22.44 -25.30
N LYS A 939 33.52 -23.29 -24.46
CA LYS A 939 33.56 -24.77 -24.50
C LYS A 939 32.42 -25.42 -23.67
N PRO A 940 32.14 -26.73 -23.86
CA PRO A 940 30.99 -27.44 -23.27
C PRO A 940 31.13 -27.86 -21.78
N THR A 941 30.08 -27.64 -20.95
CA THR A 941 29.93 -28.18 -19.56
C THR A 941 28.57 -28.92 -19.28
N LYS A 942 28.60 -30.04 -18.53
CA LYS A 942 27.52 -31.06 -18.29
C LYS A 942 26.36 -30.65 -17.35
N SER A 943 25.10 -30.93 -17.67
CA SER A 943 23.91 -30.33 -17.02
C SER A 943 23.27 -31.06 -15.83
N GLY A 944 22.29 -30.39 -15.18
CA GLY A 944 21.53 -30.82 -14.00
C GLY A 944 20.04 -31.13 -14.23
N GLU A 945 19.36 -31.54 -13.16
CA GLU A 945 17.99 -32.09 -13.12
C GLU A 945 16.90 -31.00 -13.06
N ILE A 946 15.83 -31.11 -13.86
CA ILE A 946 14.81 -30.04 -14.01
C ILE A 946 13.46 -30.57 -13.48
N LEU A 947 12.59 -29.73 -12.91
CA LEU A 947 11.15 -29.99 -12.71
C LEU A 947 10.36 -28.70 -13.09
N TYR A 948 9.30 -28.80 -13.90
CA TYR A 948 8.36 -27.72 -14.28
C TYR A 948 8.97 -26.39 -14.79
N VAL A 949 9.57 -26.41 -15.98
CA VAL A 949 10.22 -25.23 -16.59
C VAL A 949 9.77 -24.97 -18.03
N THR A 950 9.51 -23.71 -18.35
CA THR A 950 9.25 -23.23 -19.72
C THR A 950 10.42 -22.38 -20.21
N PHE A 951 11.01 -22.77 -21.34
CA PHE A 951 11.97 -21.98 -22.10
C PHE A 951 11.32 -21.47 -23.39
N LYS A 952 11.55 -20.19 -23.70
CA LYS A 952 11.09 -19.58 -24.96
C LYS A 952 12.17 -18.69 -25.59
N GLU A 953 12.46 -18.86 -26.87
CA GLU A 953 13.39 -18.00 -27.62
C GLU A 953 14.79 -17.95 -27.00
N ILE A 954 15.41 -19.11 -26.83
CA ILE A 954 16.74 -19.23 -26.24
C ILE A 954 17.75 -19.49 -27.34
N LYS A 955 18.87 -18.75 -27.32
CA LYS A 955 19.98 -18.94 -28.25
C LYS A 955 21.22 -19.37 -27.48
N VAL A 956 21.79 -20.51 -27.83
CA VAL A 956 23.00 -21.03 -27.22
C VAL A 956 24.01 -21.36 -28.33
N ILE A 957 25.23 -20.84 -28.20
CA ILE A 957 26.35 -21.16 -29.08
C ILE A 957 27.55 -21.64 -28.25
N ASN A 958 28.32 -22.56 -28.83
CA ASN A 958 29.59 -23.08 -28.28
C ASN A 958 29.46 -23.87 -26.94
N ALA A 959 28.25 -24.15 -26.47
CA ALA A 959 27.99 -24.83 -25.21
C ALA A 959 27.89 -26.37 -25.33
N ALA A 960 27.86 -27.06 -24.18
CA ALA A 960 27.59 -28.50 -24.12
C ALA A 960 26.15 -28.82 -24.49
N PRO A 961 25.92 -30.07 -24.92
CA PRO A 961 24.59 -30.65 -24.88
C PRO A 961 23.89 -30.47 -23.53
N ALA A 962 22.60 -30.15 -23.58
CA ALA A 962 21.72 -30.16 -22.44
C ALA A 962 21.46 -31.58 -21.94
N GLN A 963 21.42 -31.74 -20.62
CA GLN A 963 21.12 -32.95 -19.87
C GLN A 963 19.88 -32.63 -19.05
N ILE A 964 18.82 -33.35 -19.35
CA ILE A 964 17.52 -33.22 -18.69
C ILE A 964 17.27 -34.55 -18.00
N LYS A 965 17.15 -34.48 -16.68
CA LYS A 965 16.89 -35.65 -15.85
C LYS A 965 15.82 -35.31 -14.81
N LEU A 966 14.93 -36.27 -14.58
CA LEU A 966 13.81 -36.18 -13.63
C LEU A 966 12.79 -35.07 -13.91
N LEU A 967 12.67 -34.57 -15.15
CA LEU A 967 11.70 -33.52 -15.50
C LEU A 967 10.28 -34.05 -15.66
N ASP A 968 9.34 -33.59 -14.81
CA ASP A 968 7.92 -33.99 -14.89
C ASP A 968 7.14 -33.26 -15.99
N THR A 969 7.43 -31.99 -16.23
CA THR A 969 6.83 -31.21 -17.33
C THR A 969 7.80 -30.12 -17.73
N GLY A 970 8.06 -29.96 -19.03
CA GLY A 970 8.81 -28.80 -19.49
C GLY A 970 8.58 -28.52 -20.95
N ILE A 971 8.64 -27.24 -21.31
CA ILE A 971 8.35 -26.75 -22.65
C ILE A 971 9.59 -26.02 -23.15
N PHE A 972 10.16 -26.49 -24.25
CA PHE A 972 11.29 -25.87 -24.93
C PHE A 972 10.77 -25.33 -26.27
N ASN A 973 10.49 -24.04 -26.34
CA ASN A 973 9.93 -23.39 -27.53
C ASN A 973 10.96 -22.44 -28.18
N LYS A 974 11.34 -22.65 -29.44
CA LYS A 974 12.40 -21.88 -30.12
C LYS A 974 13.70 -21.87 -29.29
N PHE A 975 14.21 -23.05 -28.98
CA PHE A 975 15.48 -23.22 -28.26
C PHE A 975 16.55 -23.67 -29.24
N ASP A 976 17.45 -22.77 -29.62
CA ASP A 976 18.46 -23.00 -30.62
C ASP A 976 19.82 -23.28 -29.98
N PHE A 977 20.39 -24.44 -30.28
CA PHE A 977 21.77 -24.79 -29.96
C PHE A 977 22.60 -24.77 -31.24
N THR A 978 23.76 -24.12 -31.20
CA THR A 978 24.71 -24.08 -32.31
C THR A 978 26.12 -24.39 -31.82
N ASN A 979 26.92 -25.06 -32.66
CA ASN A 979 28.31 -25.42 -32.36
C ASN A 979 28.52 -26.22 -31.04
N PHE A 980 27.68 -27.22 -30.77
CA PHE A 980 27.69 -28.04 -29.54
C PHE A 980 28.45 -29.38 -29.65
N GLY A 981 29.26 -29.57 -30.71
CA GLY A 981 30.05 -30.78 -30.96
C GLY A 981 29.36 -31.84 -31.84
N VAL A 982 29.90 -33.07 -31.85
CA VAL A 982 29.46 -34.18 -32.73
C VAL A 982 28.24 -34.98 -32.22
N ASN A 983 27.85 -34.78 -30.96
CA ASN A 983 26.75 -35.49 -30.32
C ASN A 983 25.43 -34.72 -30.42
N ASP A 984 24.31 -35.38 -30.09
CA ASP A 984 23.00 -34.74 -29.96
C ASP A 984 23.03 -33.62 -28.91
N ALA A 985 22.40 -32.47 -29.20
CA ALA A 985 22.28 -31.34 -28.27
C ALA A 985 21.47 -31.68 -27.02
N TRP A 986 20.70 -32.77 -27.04
CA TRP A 986 19.76 -33.13 -25.97
C TRP A 986 19.95 -34.56 -25.45
N SER A 987 20.23 -34.68 -24.16
CA SER A 987 20.24 -35.92 -23.39
C SER A 987 19.10 -35.91 -22.39
N ILE A 988 18.05 -36.71 -22.61
CA ILE A 988 16.85 -36.75 -21.75
C ILE A 988 16.75 -38.11 -21.09
N THR A 989 16.65 -38.15 -19.76
CA THR A 989 16.53 -39.40 -19.00
C THR A 989 15.49 -39.27 -17.89
N LYS A 990 14.72 -40.33 -17.64
CA LYS A 990 13.74 -40.39 -16.54
C LYS A 990 12.81 -39.16 -16.43
N SER A 991 12.42 -38.58 -17.57
CA SER A 991 11.60 -37.36 -17.65
C SER A 991 10.29 -37.67 -18.38
N LYS A 992 9.22 -36.93 -18.08
CA LYS A 992 7.87 -37.03 -18.62
C LYS A 992 7.38 -35.63 -19.03
N GLY A 993 6.36 -35.55 -19.89
CA GLY A 993 5.73 -34.27 -20.25
C GLY A 993 6.68 -33.22 -20.83
N VAL A 994 7.75 -33.64 -21.52
CA VAL A 994 8.74 -32.74 -22.11
C VAL A 994 8.37 -32.46 -23.56
N GLN A 995 8.12 -31.20 -23.89
CA GLN A 995 7.70 -30.75 -25.22
C GLN A 995 8.79 -29.90 -25.87
N PHE A 996 9.10 -30.20 -27.12
CA PHE A 996 9.98 -29.40 -27.98
C PHE A 996 9.15 -28.79 -29.10
N ILE A 997 9.10 -27.46 -29.18
CA ILE A 997 8.28 -26.70 -30.12
C ILE A 997 9.21 -25.80 -30.94
N ASN A 998 9.26 -25.98 -32.26
CA ASN A 998 10.16 -25.23 -33.14
C ASN A 998 11.63 -25.28 -32.68
N VAL A 999 12.15 -26.48 -32.37
CA VAL A 999 13.53 -26.70 -31.92
C VAL A 999 14.32 -27.39 -33.04
N PRO A 1000 15.12 -26.65 -33.84
CA PRO A 1000 15.78 -27.17 -35.03
C PRO A 1000 16.79 -28.29 -34.74
N THR A 1001 17.34 -28.32 -33.53
CA THR A 1001 18.37 -29.30 -33.12
C THR A 1001 17.81 -30.64 -32.66
N MET A 1002 16.49 -30.80 -32.57
CA MET A 1002 15.86 -32.03 -32.10
C MET A 1002 15.71 -33.04 -33.24
N LYS A 1003 16.27 -34.25 -33.09
CA LYS A 1003 16.13 -35.32 -34.10
C LYS A 1003 14.70 -35.92 -34.09
N LEU A 1004 14.14 -36.15 -35.29
CA LEU A 1004 12.80 -36.72 -35.53
C LEU A 1004 12.47 -37.99 -34.71
N ASN A 1005 13.44 -38.87 -34.49
CA ASN A 1005 13.19 -40.17 -33.83
C ASN A 1005 12.98 -40.09 -32.31
N LYS A 1006 13.22 -38.91 -31.70
CA LYS A 1006 12.94 -38.64 -30.28
C LYS A 1006 11.62 -37.90 -30.05
N LEU A 1007 10.92 -37.49 -31.13
CA LEU A 1007 9.59 -36.87 -31.05
C LEU A 1007 8.49 -37.87 -30.65
N ASN A 1008 8.74 -39.19 -30.74
CA ASN A 1008 7.76 -40.23 -30.40
C ASN A 1008 7.62 -40.53 -28.89
N PHE A 1009 8.32 -39.78 -28.03
CA PHE A 1009 8.12 -39.80 -26.57
C PHE A 1009 7.53 -38.47 -26.03
N ALA A 1010 7.05 -37.61 -26.94
CA ALA A 1010 6.37 -36.35 -26.62
C ALA A 1010 4.90 -36.56 -26.28
#